data_AF-A0A2B4FDD9-F1
#
_entry.id   AF-A0A2B4FDD9-F1
#
_cell.length_a   1.000
_cell.length_b   1.000
_cell.length_c   1.000
_cell.angle_alpha   90.00
_cell.angle_beta   90.00
_cell.angle_gamma   90.00
#
_symmetry.space_group_name_H-M   'P 1'
#
loop_
_entity.id
_entity.type
_entity.pdbx_description
1 polymer ?
#
loop_
_entity_poly.entity_id
_entity_poly.type
_entity_poly.pdbx_seq_one_letter_code
_entity_poly.pdbx_strand_id
1 'polypeptide(L)'
;MRIQQNHIHDELGFHEQLQQELSTYTEKNIHEDGKVTNNIVQNPYFLVNNTWNVNVIGMIPNFIKQFLNYTHTNKNLKFEIESPSVNLELKYVWYNKLFRDEWQLTSAFTGQVQHLRKLTAFLNEKYPALHSLLDLEIENVEMEWMFWLSEKGVKIKFIKEEYHGEYTNKTPTANFLGVIHSYLFQLTDTREEWEKDRWDIRILNQTYGIEYNKSMNHYYIDFKKIEHQSIRKQVKKYTKQRLLSKNNFSCGTAQTYLKYLPSFINFILSLEPTWNDLKQLKRSHMEQYIQWLHKYTQHQINRRNANPESYISHVLGIIQKFLEDIQRYEYDIAPQTHVKLLIIPEDRPKQKRKSIDQVDYIPDSVLEQLFTHINDLHKDFVPVIWVAFKTGLRISDVLGLTNNCLVQLNSQYSIETDIEKTYVKGHRIPIDEELARILAVLIEKSKELSNQDNNPEGYIFVRYRGQRKGKPYSQHFVRRKINILAKQKNITDENGNLFHFKTHQFRHTYGVKMLNGGADILTVQELLAHASPEMTLRYAKLLDDTKRKVFESVIKQGVFCFDLNGEVQEIKAGEDIPTDILDALWQDHKLNAMDNPYGTCHARLNGNCPHMEAPPCLTCGDNQTPCKDLAVGFSELDKEKYELHIKTTVKAIEIAKQRGREDIAEKNEKNLQRYQNIFNTLQEGNVIFGRQERMKRKLGVKND
;
A
#
# COMPACT_ATOMS: atom_id res chain seq x y z
N MET A 1 35.38 -38.39 20.72
CA MET A 1 34.62 -39.56 21.16
C MET A 1 33.25 -39.49 20.50
N ARG A 2 32.99 -40.40 19.55
CA ARG A 2 31.78 -40.46 18.72
C ARG A 2 30.57 -40.76 19.59
N ILE A 3 29.48 -40.02 19.43
CA ILE A 3 28.13 -40.48 19.80
C ILE A 3 27.31 -40.44 18.51
N GLN A 4 26.92 -41.65 18.11
CA GLN A 4 25.98 -41.94 17.03
C GLN A 4 24.61 -41.33 17.37
N GLN A 5 24.02 -40.62 16.41
CA GLN A 5 22.58 -40.64 16.22
C GLN A 5 22.33 -41.25 14.84
N ASN A 6 21.57 -42.34 14.87
CA ASN A 6 21.20 -43.16 13.73
C ASN A 6 20.44 -42.34 12.68
N HIS A 7 21.06 -42.06 11.55
CA HIS A 7 20.34 -41.85 10.29
C HIS A 7 20.30 -43.19 9.55
N ILE A 8 19.23 -43.95 9.76
CA ILE A 8 18.86 -45.06 8.90
C ILE A 8 18.03 -44.45 7.77
N HIS A 9 18.69 -44.11 6.67
CA HIS A 9 18.14 -44.17 5.32
C HIS A 9 19.33 -44.21 4.37
N ASP A 10 19.64 -45.41 3.88
CA ASP A 10 20.57 -45.62 2.77
C ASP A 10 20.14 -44.72 1.59
N GLU A 11 21.08 -43.91 1.10
CA GLU A 11 20.86 -42.90 0.06
C GLU A 11 20.55 -43.57 -1.29
N LEU A 12 19.25 -43.71 -1.60
CA LEU A 12 18.77 -43.99 -2.96
C LEU A 12 19.38 -42.96 -3.94
N GLY A 13 19.81 -43.43 -5.11
CA GLY A 13 20.32 -42.55 -6.17
C GLY A 13 19.28 -41.51 -6.61
N PHE A 14 19.73 -40.35 -7.10
CA PHE A 14 18.84 -39.22 -7.49
C PHE A 14 17.62 -39.66 -8.32
N HIS A 15 17.82 -40.44 -9.39
CA HIS A 15 16.71 -40.92 -10.22
C HIS A 15 15.86 -41.99 -9.54
N GLU A 16 16.41 -42.79 -8.62
CA GLU A 16 15.65 -43.81 -7.87
C GLU A 16 14.64 -43.15 -6.93
N GLN A 17 15.00 -42.02 -6.32
CA GLN A 17 14.08 -41.22 -5.50
C GLN A 17 12.89 -40.71 -6.34
N LEU A 18 13.15 -40.21 -7.56
CA LEU A 18 12.08 -39.76 -8.46
C LEU A 18 11.16 -40.91 -8.86
N GLN A 19 11.72 -42.11 -9.11
CA GLN A 19 10.94 -43.30 -9.41
C GLN A 19 10.06 -43.70 -8.23
N GLN A 20 10.60 -43.69 -7.01
CA GLN A 20 9.84 -44.00 -5.80
C GLN A 20 8.65 -43.05 -5.62
N GLU A 21 8.87 -41.73 -5.78
CA GLU A 21 7.77 -40.76 -5.67
C GLU A 21 6.70 -40.96 -6.76
N LEU A 22 7.11 -41.19 -8.02
CA LEU A 22 6.18 -41.43 -9.14
C LEU A 22 5.49 -42.80 -9.10
N SER A 23 5.97 -43.73 -8.25
CA SER A 23 5.34 -45.03 -8.04
C SER A 23 4.05 -44.94 -7.20
N THR A 24 3.81 -43.77 -6.59
CA THR A 24 2.65 -43.49 -5.74
C THR A 24 1.98 -42.19 -6.12
N TYR A 25 0.76 -41.97 -5.62
CA TYR A 25 0.18 -40.65 -5.60
C TYR A 25 -0.68 -40.40 -4.37
N THR A 26 -0.86 -39.12 -4.02
CA THR A 26 -1.67 -38.74 -2.85
C THR A 26 -3.10 -38.38 -3.26
N GLU A 27 -4.08 -39.08 -2.70
CA GLU A 27 -5.49 -38.73 -2.76
C GLU A 27 -5.88 -37.83 -1.59
N LYS A 28 -6.47 -36.67 -1.91
CA LYS A 28 -6.98 -35.70 -0.95
C LYS A 28 -8.48 -35.88 -0.80
N ASN A 29 -8.92 -36.34 0.36
CA ASN A 29 -10.33 -36.43 0.70
C ASN A 29 -10.70 -35.28 1.64
N ILE A 30 -11.68 -34.48 1.23
CA ILE A 30 -12.20 -33.34 2.00
C ILE A 30 -13.50 -33.80 2.66
N HIS A 31 -13.53 -33.79 3.99
CA HIS A 31 -14.71 -34.15 4.79
C HIS A 31 -15.69 -32.98 4.88
N GLU A 32 -16.94 -33.24 5.26
CA GLU A 32 -17.99 -32.22 5.40
C GLU A 32 -17.61 -31.13 6.43
N ASP A 33 -16.81 -31.47 7.44
CA ASP A 33 -16.30 -30.54 8.46
C ASP A 33 -15.09 -29.70 7.99
N GLY A 34 -14.69 -29.83 6.73
CA GLY A 34 -13.55 -29.12 6.13
C GLY A 34 -12.18 -29.69 6.49
N LYS A 35 -12.11 -30.82 7.23
CA LYS A 35 -10.85 -31.54 7.42
C LYS A 35 -10.39 -32.21 6.13
N VAL A 36 -9.08 -32.31 5.96
CA VAL A 36 -8.47 -32.93 4.79
C VAL A 36 -7.63 -34.13 5.23
N THR A 37 -7.97 -35.31 4.72
CA THR A 37 -7.18 -36.53 4.91
C THR A 37 -6.48 -36.90 3.61
N ASN A 38 -5.19 -37.20 3.72
CA ASN A 38 -4.35 -37.59 2.60
C ASN A 38 -4.10 -39.10 2.65
N ASN A 39 -4.45 -39.82 1.60
CA ASN A 39 -4.18 -41.25 1.45
C ASN A 39 -3.11 -41.45 0.36
N ILE A 40 -2.04 -42.17 0.68
CA ILE A 40 -1.02 -42.52 -0.31
C ILE A 40 -1.46 -43.80 -1.03
N VAL A 41 -1.66 -43.71 -2.33
CA VAL A 41 -2.05 -44.83 -3.19
C VAL A 41 -0.81 -45.37 -3.89
N GLN A 42 -0.54 -46.66 -3.70
CA GLN A 42 0.52 -47.40 -4.39
C GLN A 42 0.05 -47.75 -5.80
N ASN A 43 0.34 -46.87 -6.76
CA ASN A 43 -0.05 -47.05 -8.16
C ASN A 43 0.99 -46.37 -9.07
N PRO A 44 1.80 -47.14 -9.80
CA PRO A 44 2.93 -46.61 -10.56
C PRO A 44 2.52 -46.06 -11.93
N TYR A 45 1.26 -45.67 -12.12
CA TYR A 45 0.74 -45.14 -13.38
C TYR A 45 1.62 -44.03 -13.96
N PHE A 46 2.02 -43.07 -13.13
CA PHE A 46 2.83 -41.91 -13.54
C PHE A 46 4.27 -42.27 -13.86
N LEU A 47 4.82 -43.28 -13.18
CA LEU A 47 6.15 -43.83 -13.45
C LEU A 47 6.18 -44.61 -14.77
N VAL A 48 5.33 -45.64 -14.89
CA VAL A 48 5.40 -46.63 -15.98
C VAL A 48 4.94 -46.05 -17.32
N ASN A 49 3.92 -45.20 -17.34
CA ASN A 49 3.34 -44.72 -18.59
C ASN A 49 4.03 -43.45 -19.10
N ASN A 50 4.49 -43.48 -20.35
CA ASN A 50 4.96 -42.29 -21.08
C ASN A 50 3.80 -41.47 -21.68
N THR A 51 2.61 -42.07 -21.79
CA THR A 51 1.39 -41.37 -22.20
C THR A 51 0.42 -41.34 -21.02
N TRP A 52 0.17 -40.15 -20.51
CA TRP A 52 -0.82 -39.93 -19.46
C TRP A 52 -2.15 -39.54 -20.09
N ASN A 53 -3.23 -40.09 -19.56
CA ASN A 53 -4.59 -39.87 -20.05
C ASN A 53 -5.43 -39.14 -18.99
N VAL A 54 -6.06 -38.04 -19.42
CA VAL A 54 -6.87 -37.21 -18.51
C VAL A 54 -8.10 -37.93 -17.96
N ASN A 55 -8.63 -38.94 -18.66
CA ASN A 55 -9.77 -39.73 -18.17
C ASN A 55 -9.37 -40.66 -17.02
N VAL A 56 -8.10 -41.09 -16.96
CA VAL A 56 -7.57 -41.87 -15.82
C VAL A 56 -7.31 -40.94 -14.65
N ILE A 57 -6.56 -39.87 -14.88
CA ILE A 57 -6.16 -38.91 -13.84
C ILE A 57 -7.39 -38.16 -13.28
N GLY A 58 -8.38 -37.87 -14.12
CA GLY A 58 -9.61 -37.18 -13.76
C GLY A 58 -10.49 -37.96 -12.78
N MET A 59 -10.28 -39.27 -12.61
CA MET A 59 -10.97 -40.09 -11.61
C MET A 59 -10.34 -40.01 -10.22
N ILE A 60 -9.10 -39.51 -10.11
CA ILE A 60 -8.46 -39.31 -8.81
C ILE A 60 -9.24 -38.21 -8.05
N PRO A 61 -9.59 -38.40 -6.76
CA PRO A 61 -10.40 -37.46 -5.98
C PRO A 61 -9.98 -35.99 -6.11
N ASN A 62 -8.67 -35.74 -6.16
CA ASN A 62 -8.07 -34.40 -6.31
C ASN A 62 -8.56 -33.64 -7.55
N PHE A 63 -8.91 -34.37 -8.63
CA PHE A 63 -9.12 -33.81 -9.95
C PHE A 63 -10.55 -33.93 -10.47
N ILE A 64 -11.45 -34.65 -9.77
CA ILE A 64 -12.84 -34.90 -10.21
C ILE A 64 -13.55 -33.61 -10.65
N LYS A 65 -13.52 -32.56 -9.81
CA LYS A 65 -14.16 -31.27 -10.13
C LYS A 65 -13.54 -30.57 -11.33
N GLN A 66 -12.24 -30.75 -11.58
CA GLN A 66 -11.59 -30.19 -12.78
C GLN A 66 -11.96 -31.01 -14.02
N PHE A 67 -12.04 -32.33 -13.88
CA PHE A 67 -12.35 -33.24 -14.97
C PHE A 67 -13.77 -33.08 -15.48
N LEU A 68 -14.75 -32.90 -14.59
CA LEU A 68 -16.14 -32.59 -14.98
C LEU A 68 -16.25 -31.32 -15.84
N ASN A 69 -15.33 -30.37 -15.66
CA ASN A 69 -15.28 -29.13 -16.43
C ASN A 69 -14.33 -29.21 -17.64
N TYR A 70 -13.75 -30.37 -17.92
CA TYR A 70 -12.75 -30.54 -18.97
C TYR A 70 -13.43 -30.79 -20.34
N THR A 71 -13.54 -29.74 -21.15
CA THR A 71 -14.22 -29.78 -22.45
C THR A 71 -13.28 -29.95 -23.65
N HIS A 72 -11.96 -30.04 -23.43
CA HIS A 72 -11.00 -30.10 -24.52
C HIS A 72 -10.90 -31.49 -25.17
N THR A 73 -10.62 -31.49 -26.46
CA THR A 73 -10.46 -32.71 -27.29
C THR A 73 -9.17 -33.46 -26.99
N ASN A 74 -8.08 -32.76 -26.64
CA ASN A 74 -6.85 -33.45 -26.28
C ASN A 74 -7.03 -34.18 -24.95
N LYS A 75 -6.88 -35.50 -24.95
CA LYS A 75 -6.99 -36.35 -23.75
C LYS A 75 -5.65 -36.92 -23.29
N ASN A 76 -4.61 -36.84 -24.15
CA ASN A 76 -3.34 -37.48 -23.92
C ASN A 76 -2.19 -36.46 -23.81
N LEU A 77 -1.35 -36.66 -22.81
CA LEU A 77 -0.06 -36.01 -22.61
C LEU A 77 1.02 -37.05 -22.86
N LYS A 78 1.97 -36.77 -23.74
CA LYS A 78 3.05 -37.71 -24.11
C LYS A 78 4.42 -37.15 -23.73
N PHE A 79 5.25 -38.00 -23.15
CA PHE A 79 6.65 -37.77 -22.83
C PHE A 79 7.51 -38.65 -23.75
N GLU A 80 8.15 -38.05 -24.75
CA GLU A 80 8.82 -38.72 -25.86
C GLU A 80 10.30 -38.30 -25.97
N ILE A 81 10.96 -38.06 -24.83
CA ILE A 81 12.41 -37.81 -24.79
C ILE A 81 13.17 -39.12 -24.93
N GLU A 82 14.22 -39.13 -25.76
CA GLU A 82 15.05 -40.31 -26.03
C GLU A 82 15.83 -40.77 -24.79
N SER A 83 16.37 -39.82 -24.01
CA SER A 83 17.00 -40.10 -22.72
C SER A 83 15.95 -40.53 -21.67
N PRO A 84 16.00 -41.77 -21.14
CA PRO A 84 15.00 -42.26 -20.19
C PRO A 84 14.98 -41.49 -18.86
N SER A 85 16.16 -41.06 -18.38
CA SER A 85 16.32 -40.31 -17.13
C SER A 85 15.75 -38.89 -17.24
N VAL A 86 16.05 -38.19 -18.33
CA VAL A 86 15.45 -36.86 -18.60
C VAL A 86 13.93 -36.97 -18.81
N ASN A 87 13.46 -38.03 -19.46
CA ASN A 87 12.03 -38.28 -19.61
C ASN A 87 11.33 -38.49 -18.26
N LEU A 88 11.98 -39.19 -17.33
CA LEU A 88 11.53 -39.38 -15.94
C LEU A 88 11.48 -38.04 -15.18
N GLU A 89 12.49 -37.19 -15.31
CA GLU A 89 12.51 -35.86 -14.67
C GLU A 89 11.35 -34.96 -15.15
N LEU A 90 11.04 -34.98 -16.45
CA LEU A 90 9.90 -34.21 -16.97
C LEU A 90 8.56 -34.73 -16.45
N LYS A 91 8.38 -36.05 -16.37
CA LYS A 91 7.22 -36.64 -15.69
C LYS A 91 7.14 -36.17 -14.24
N TYR A 92 8.26 -36.17 -13.53
CA TYR A 92 8.33 -35.75 -12.14
C TYR A 92 7.92 -34.29 -11.94
N VAL A 93 8.36 -33.39 -12.83
CA VAL A 93 7.93 -31.98 -12.86
C VAL A 93 6.42 -31.87 -13.09
N TRP A 94 5.88 -32.58 -14.10
CA TRP A 94 4.45 -32.55 -14.40
C TRP A 94 3.58 -33.08 -13.27
N TYR A 95 4.01 -34.20 -12.67
CA TYR A 95 3.37 -34.81 -11.52
C TYR A 95 3.27 -33.79 -10.38
N ASN A 96 4.38 -33.18 -9.99
CA ASN A 96 4.40 -32.18 -8.92
C ASN A 96 3.56 -30.95 -9.26
N LYS A 97 3.60 -30.44 -10.49
CA LYS A 97 2.76 -29.30 -10.92
C LYS A 97 1.26 -29.61 -10.79
N LEU A 98 0.84 -30.84 -11.07
CA LEU A 98 -0.55 -31.27 -10.94
C LEU A 98 -0.96 -31.49 -9.49
N PHE A 99 -0.24 -32.33 -8.74
CA PHE A 99 -0.62 -32.74 -7.39
C PHE A 99 -0.44 -31.64 -6.33
N ARG A 100 0.39 -30.63 -6.62
CA ARG A 100 0.52 -29.40 -5.79
C ARG A 100 -0.48 -28.30 -6.19
N ASP A 101 -1.45 -28.59 -7.06
CA ASP A 101 -2.48 -27.65 -7.55
C ASP A 101 -1.91 -26.40 -8.25
N GLU A 102 -0.69 -26.47 -8.77
CA GLU A 102 -0.06 -25.37 -9.50
C GLU A 102 -0.59 -25.26 -10.93
N TRP A 103 -0.87 -26.40 -11.56
CA TRP A 103 -1.50 -26.51 -12.88
C TRP A 103 -2.87 -27.17 -12.77
N GLN A 104 -3.82 -26.65 -13.55
CA GLN A 104 -5.08 -27.33 -13.79
C GLN A 104 -4.89 -28.42 -14.85
N LEU A 105 -5.81 -29.39 -14.89
CA LEU A 105 -5.84 -30.41 -15.95
C LEU A 105 -5.77 -29.78 -17.35
N THR A 106 -6.54 -28.72 -17.59
CA THR A 106 -6.52 -27.97 -18.86
C THR A 106 -5.12 -27.43 -19.17
N SER A 107 -4.46 -26.81 -18.19
CA SER A 107 -3.11 -26.27 -18.37
C SER A 107 -2.12 -27.39 -18.71
N ALA A 108 -2.12 -28.49 -17.97
CA ALA A 108 -1.17 -29.58 -18.15
C ALA A 108 -1.37 -30.37 -19.47
N PHE A 109 -2.61 -30.58 -19.88
CA PHE A 109 -2.98 -31.41 -21.05
C PHE A 109 -3.20 -30.62 -22.35
N THR A 110 -3.35 -29.30 -22.29
CA THR A 110 -3.51 -28.47 -23.50
C THR A 110 -2.46 -27.37 -23.56
N GLY A 111 -2.41 -26.51 -22.54
CA GLY A 111 -1.55 -25.32 -22.53
C GLY A 111 -0.06 -25.63 -22.63
N GLN A 112 0.44 -26.58 -21.84
CA GLN A 112 1.88 -26.89 -21.73
C GLN A 112 2.39 -27.88 -22.79
N VAL A 113 1.50 -28.69 -23.38
CA VAL A 113 1.86 -29.77 -24.32
C VAL A 113 2.61 -29.25 -25.54
N GLN A 114 2.21 -28.10 -26.08
CA GLN A 114 2.87 -27.50 -27.24
C GLN A 114 4.31 -27.04 -26.95
N HIS A 115 4.62 -26.70 -25.70
CA HIS A 115 5.95 -26.31 -25.26
C HIS A 115 6.79 -27.55 -25.00
N LEU A 116 6.21 -28.57 -24.35
CA LEU A 116 6.82 -29.88 -24.14
C LEU A 116 7.28 -30.52 -25.46
N ARG A 117 6.42 -30.54 -26.48
CA ARG A 117 6.77 -31.12 -27.80
C ARG A 117 7.97 -30.46 -28.44
N LYS A 118 8.06 -29.12 -28.36
CA LYS A 118 9.21 -28.38 -28.91
C LYS A 118 10.47 -28.63 -28.09
N LEU A 119 10.35 -28.65 -26.76
CA LEU A 119 11.48 -28.96 -25.88
C LEU A 119 12.00 -30.38 -26.13
N THR A 120 11.09 -31.35 -26.30
CA THR A 120 11.41 -32.74 -26.64
C THR A 120 12.20 -32.80 -27.94
N ALA A 121 11.72 -32.14 -29.01
CA ALA A 121 12.41 -32.11 -30.28
C ALA A 121 13.82 -31.48 -30.17
N PHE A 122 13.97 -30.40 -29.41
CA PHE A 122 15.27 -29.77 -29.19
C PHE A 122 16.24 -30.64 -28.40
N LEU A 123 15.80 -31.23 -27.28
CA LEU A 123 16.65 -32.08 -26.45
C LEU A 123 17.07 -33.34 -27.20
N ASN A 124 16.18 -33.97 -27.96
CA ASN A 124 16.55 -35.13 -28.79
C ASN A 124 17.51 -34.74 -29.92
N GLU A 125 17.33 -33.55 -30.54
CA GLU A 125 18.22 -33.09 -31.63
C GLU A 125 19.62 -32.70 -31.13
N LYS A 126 19.72 -32.00 -29.99
CA LYS A 126 20.98 -31.40 -29.51
C LYS A 126 21.66 -32.16 -28.39
N TYR A 127 20.89 -32.84 -27.53
CA TYR A 127 21.40 -33.52 -26.33
C TYR A 127 20.79 -34.94 -26.15
N PRO A 128 20.85 -35.82 -27.17
CA PRO A 128 20.21 -37.15 -27.10
C PRO A 128 20.78 -38.04 -25.97
N ALA A 129 22.05 -37.84 -25.60
CA ALA A 129 22.74 -38.60 -24.56
C ALA A 129 22.75 -37.90 -23.17
N LEU A 130 21.93 -36.86 -22.97
CA LEU A 130 21.87 -36.14 -21.69
C LEU A 130 21.42 -37.05 -20.55
N HIS A 131 22.16 -37.10 -19.44
CA HIS A 131 21.77 -37.91 -18.29
C HIS A 131 20.73 -37.22 -17.42
N SER A 132 20.93 -35.95 -17.05
CA SER A 132 19.97 -35.15 -16.29
C SER A 132 19.80 -33.76 -16.91
N LEU A 133 18.62 -33.15 -16.79
CA LEU A 133 18.43 -31.72 -17.09
C LEU A 133 19.31 -30.84 -16.20
N LEU A 134 19.62 -31.29 -14.98
CA LEU A 134 20.45 -30.53 -14.03
C LEU A 134 21.93 -30.52 -14.40
N ASP A 135 22.36 -31.35 -15.35
CA ASP A 135 23.71 -31.34 -15.91
C ASP A 135 23.92 -30.22 -16.95
N LEU A 136 22.83 -29.53 -17.35
CA LEU A 136 22.90 -28.46 -18.34
C LEU A 136 23.48 -27.18 -17.72
N GLU A 137 24.43 -26.56 -18.44
CA GLU A 137 24.80 -25.16 -18.21
C GLU A 137 23.66 -24.24 -18.69
N ILE A 138 22.62 -24.12 -17.87
CA ILE A 138 21.32 -23.57 -18.27
C ILE A 138 21.40 -22.17 -18.92
N GLU A 139 22.35 -21.35 -18.52
CA GLU A 139 22.57 -19.99 -19.07
C GLU A 139 22.97 -20.04 -20.56
N ASN A 140 23.85 -20.98 -20.91
CA ASN A 140 24.30 -21.21 -22.29
C ASN A 140 23.19 -21.90 -23.10
N VAL A 141 22.59 -22.95 -22.53
CA VAL A 141 21.58 -23.75 -23.23
C VAL A 141 20.28 -22.97 -23.46
N GLU A 142 19.92 -22.01 -22.60
CA GLU A 142 18.79 -21.10 -22.88
C GLU A 142 19.01 -20.26 -24.14
N MET A 143 20.24 -19.83 -24.41
CA MET A 143 20.58 -19.08 -25.62
C MET A 143 20.46 -19.98 -26.85
N GLU A 144 20.98 -21.21 -26.78
CA GLU A 144 20.85 -22.21 -27.84
C GLU A 144 19.39 -22.58 -28.11
N TRP A 145 18.59 -22.76 -27.07
CA TRP A 145 17.14 -23.00 -27.17
C TRP A 145 16.41 -21.87 -27.89
N MET A 146 16.72 -20.61 -27.55
CA MET A 146 16.12 -19.46 -28.22
C MET A 146 16.55 -19.35 -29.69
N PHE A 147 17.80 -19.68 -30.00
CA PHE A 147 18.30 -19.73 -31.36
C PHE A 147 17.58 -20.81 -32.17
N TRP A 148 17.52 -22.04 -31.66
CA TRP A 148 16.81 -23.17 -32.27
C TRP A 148 15.33 -22.87 -32.50
N LEU A 149 14.65 -22.25 -31.53
CA LEU A 149 13.25 -21.81 -31.71
C LEU A 149 13.10 -20.83 -32.88
N SER A 150 14.05 -19.91 -33.02
CA SER A 150 14.04 -18.91 -34.10
C SER A 150 14.25 -19.56 -35.46
N GLU A 151 15.16 -20.54 -35.56
CA GLU A 151 15.36 -21.34 -36.79
C GLU A 151 14.11 -22.10 -37.21
N LYS A 152 13.34 -22.62 -36.25
CA LYS A 152 12.05 -23.29 -36.51
C LYS A 152 10.87 -22.30 -36.72
N GLY A 153 11.14 -20.99 -36.85
CA GLY A 153 10.13 -19.96 -37.08
C GLY A 153 9.20 -19.67 -35.90
N VAL A 154 9.59 -20.05 -34.68
CA VAL A 154 8.79 -19.82 -33.47
C VAL A 154 9.10 -18.44 -32.88
N LYS A 155 8.05 -17.65 -32.64
CA LYS A 155 8.21 -16.34 -31.99
C LYS A 155 8.79 -16.51 -30.57
N ILE A 156 9.95 -15.89 -30.32
CA ILE A 156 10.64 -15.92 -29.02
C ILE A 156 10.28 -14.75 -28.11
N LYS A 157 9.78 -13.64 -28.66
CA LYS A 157 9.38 -12.44 -27.93
C LYS A 157 8.02 -11.95 -28.39
N PHE A 158 7.31 -11.26 -27.51
CA PHE A 158 6.08 -10.55 -27.83
C PHE A 158 6.05 -9.21 -27.09
N ILE A 159 5.40 -8.22 -27.71
CA ILE A 159 5.14 -6.93 -27.07
C ILE A 159 3.86 -7.08 -26.25
N LYS A 160 3.93 -6.68 -24.99
CA LYS A 160 2.79 -6.62 -24.10
C LYS A 160 2.55 -5.17 -23.72
N GLU A 161 1.40 -4.65 -24.11
CA GLU A 161 0.92 -3.38 -23.58
C GLU A 161 0.48 -3.58 -22.13
N GLU A 162 1.15 -2.89 -21.21
CA GLU A 162 0.69 -2.73 -19.84
C GLU A 162 0.32 -1.27 -19.56
N TYR A 163 -0.29 -1.03 -18.41
CA TYR A 163 -0.69 0.32 -17.98
C TYR A 163 0.46 1.35 -18.01
N HIS A 164 1.70 0.90 -17.81
CA HIS A 164 2.89 1.75 -17.78
C HIS A 164 3.64 1.86 -19.11
N GLY A 165 3.12 1.24 -20.19
CA GLY A 165 3.73 1.24 -21.51
C GLY A 165 3.91 -0.16 -22.10
N GLU A 166 4.61 -0.22 -23.23
CA GLU A 166 4.92 -1.45 -23.93
C GLU A 166 6.17 -2.11 -23.36
N TYR A 167 6.07 -3.42 -23.08
CA TYR A 167 7.18 -4.24 -22.62
C TYR A 167 7.38 -5.43 -23.53
N THR A 168 8.62 -5.62 -23.99
CA THR A 168 9.02 -6.81 -24.74
C THR A 168 9.29 -7.96 -23.76
N ASN A 169 8.49 -9.01 -23.82
CA ASN A 169 8.63 -10.20 -22.98
C ASN A 169 9.03 -11.42 -23.81
N LYS A 170 9.81 -12.35 -23.23
CA LYS A 170 10.03 -13.69 -23.80
C LYS A 170 8.67 -14.43 -23.87
N THR A 171 8.39 -15.15 -24.96
CA THR A 171 7.18 -15.97 -25.08
C THR A 171 7.20 -17.10 -24.05
N PRO A 172 6.03 -17.65 -23.64
CA PRO A 172 5.98 -18.81 -22.74
C PRO A 172 6.85 -19.98 -23.23
N THR A 173 6.88 -20.23 -24.55
CA THR A 173 7.76 -21.24 -25.16
C THR A 173 9.23 -20.93 -24.96
N ALA A 174 9.66 -19.68 -25.19
CA ALA A 174 11.07 -19.30 -25.04
C ALA A 174 11.54 -19.40 -23.58
N ASN A 175 10.66 -19.12 -22.61
CA ASN A 175 10.96 -19.28 -21.18
C ASN A 175 10.85 -20.74 -20.68
N PHE A 176 10.33 -21.65 -21.50
CA PHE A 176 9.85 -22.94 -21.02
C PHE A 176 10.95 -23.80 -20.40
N LEU A 177 12.09 -23.96 -21.10
CA LEU A 177 13.24 -24.73 -20.62
C LEU A 177 13.72 -24.23 -19.26
N GLY A 178 13.99 -22.93 -19.14
CA GLY A 178 14.45 -22.31 -17.88
C GLY A 178 13.48 -22.51 -16.72
N VAL A 179 12.16 -22.43 -16.98
CA VAL A 179 11.12 -22.66 -15.97
C VAL A 179 11.10 -24.11 -15.51
N ILE A 180 11.18 -25.08 -16.43
CA ILE A 180 11.19 -26.50 -16.11
C ILE A 180 12.45 -26.88 -15.35
N HIS A 181 13.62 -26.47 -15.85
CA HIS A 181 14.91 -26.69 -15.19
C HIS A 181 14.94 -26.12 -13.78
N SER A 182 14.54 -24.84 -13.64
CA SER A 182 14.50 -24.18 -12.32
C SER A 182 13.53 -24.87 -11.36
N TYR A 183 12.41 -25.38 -11.86
CA TYR A 183 11.43 -26.07 -11.01
C TYR A 183 11.90 -27.46 -10.61
N LEU A 184 12.52 -28.22 -11.52
CA LEU A 184 13.14 -29.51 -11.20
C LEU A 184 14.19 -29.31 -10.11
N PHE A 185 15.12 -28.37 -10.30
CA PHE A 185 16.13 -28.02 -9.31
C PHE A 185 15.52 -27.70 -7.96
N GLN A 186 14.41 -26.94 -7.92
CA GLN A 186 13.73 -26.61 -6.67
C GLN A 186 13.06 -27.80 -5.99
N LEU A 187 12.55 -28.78 -6.75
CA LEU A 187 11.93 -29.97 -6.19
C LEU A 187 12.96 -30.92 -5.59
N THR A 188 14.13 -31.01 -6.22
CA THR A 188 15.16 -32.00 -5.88
C THR A 188 16.27 -31.46 -4.97
N ASP A 189 16.28 -30.17 -4.68
CA ASP A 189 17.23 -29.56 -3.73
C ASP A 189 16.83 -29.87 -2.28
N THR A 190 17.32 -31.00 -1.77
CA THR A 190 17.07 -31.53 -0.42
C THR A 190 17.86 -30.85 0.69
N ARG A 191 18.78 -29.94 0.35
CA ARG A 191 19.60 -29.23 1.35
C ARG A 191 18.73 -28.42 2.30
N GLU A 192 19.27 -28.16 3.49
CA GLU A 192 18.62 -27.29 4.46
C GLU A 192 18.44 -25.89 3.87
N GLU A 193 17.32 -25.22 4.16
CA GLU A 193 16.98 -23.98 3.46
C GLU A 193 18.05 -22.90 3.61
N TRP A 194 18.72 -22.82 4.77
CA TRP A 194 19.82 -21.87 4.99
C TRP A 194 21.09 -22.16 4.18
N GLU A 195 21.31 -23.41 3.76
CA GLU A 195 22.48 -23.81 2.97
C GLU A 195 22.34 -23.39 1.50
N LYS A 196 21.11 -23.30 0.99
CA LYS A 196 20.81 -22.87 -0.38
C LYS A 196 21.22 -21.42 -0.62
N ASP A 197 21.52 -21.06 -1.87
CA ASP A 197 21.82 -19.68 -2.26
C ASP A 197 20.57 -18.84 -2.61
N ARG A 198 19.41 -19.47 -2.56
CA ARG A 198 18.11 -18.82 -2.76
C ARG A 198 17.13 -19.41 -1.75
N TRP A 199 16.77 -18.62 -0.75
CA TRP A 199 15.89 -19.07 0.33
C TRP A 199 14.43 -18.79 0.00
N ASP A 200 13.58 -19.78 0.19
CA ASP A 200 12.13 -19.69 0.13
C ASP A 200 11.56 -19.35 1.51
N ILE A 201 11.02 -18.15 1.61
CA ILE A 201 10.43 -17.61 2.84
C ILE A 201 9.26 -18.49 3.33
N ARG A 202 8.60 -19.25 2.45
CA ARG A 202 7.50 -20.15 2.83
C ARG A 202 8.01 -21.34 3.65
N ILE A 203 9.16 -21.90 3.26
CA ILE A 203 9.83 -22.98 4.01
C ILE A 203 10.38 -22.43 5.32
N LEU A 204 10.97 -21.23 5.28
CA LEU A 204 11.46 -20.55 6.49
C LEU A 204 10.32 -20.22 7.48
N ASN A 205 9.14 -19.87 6.98
CA ASN A 205 7.96 -19.65 7.81
C ASN A 205 7.50 -20.94 8.50
N GLN A 206 7.42 -22.04 7.74
CA GLN A 206 7.00 -23.34 8.27
C GLN A 206 8.01 -23.90 9.29
N THR A 207 9.30 -23.73 9.04
CA THR A 207 10.38 -24.35 9.84
C THR A 207 10.78 -23.49 11.04
N TYR A 208 10.83 -22.17 10.86
CA TYR A 208 11.42 -21.24 11.83
C TYR A 208 10.43 -20.17 12.33
N GLY A 209 9.18 -20.16 11.86
CA GLY A 209 8.19 -19.14 12.25
C GLY A 209 8.58 -17.72 11.83
N ILE A 210 9.30 -17.58 10.70
CA ILE A 210 9.65 -16.28 10.12
C ILE A 210 8.42 -15.74 9.37
N GLU A 211 7.85 -14.64 9.87
CA GLU A 211 6.66 -14.01 9.30
C GLU A 211 6.96 -13.29 7.98
N TYR A 212 5.98 -13.28 7.08
CA TYR A 212 6.09 -12.62 5.79
C TYR A 212 4.73 -12.19 5.26
N ASN A 213 4.74 -11.16 4.41
CA ASN A 213 3.52 -10.64 3.83
C ASN A 213 2.94 -11.60 2.76
N LYS A 214 1.88 -12.32 3.13
CA LYS A 214 1.21 -13.31 2.27
C LYS A 214 0.50 -12.71 1.06
N SER A 215 0.16 -11.42 1.08
CA SER A 215 -0.41 -10.69 -0.07
C SER A 215 0.64 -10.27 -1.11
N MET A 216 1.93 -10.50 -0.84
CA MET A 216 3.01 -10.33 -1.82
C MET A 216 3.28 -11.63 -2.58
N ASN A 217 3.90 -11.51 -3.76
CA ASN A 217 4.28 -12.61 -4.64
C ASN A 217 5.81 -12.83 -4.73
N HIS A 218 6.59 -12.13 -3.91
CA HIS A 218 8.05 -12.25 -3.86
C HIS A 218 8.43 -13.11 -2.64
N TYR A 219 8.59 -14.42 -2.85
CA TYR A 219 8.87 -15.39 -1.77
C TYR A 219 10.34 -15.75 -1.59
N TYR A 220 11.22 -15.19 -2.42
CA TYR A 220 12.61 -15.61 -2.44
C TYR A 220 13.55 -14.51 -1.95
N ILE A 221 14.57 -14.93 -1.20
CA ILE A 221 15.73 -14.14 -0.82
C ILE A 221 16.91 -14.74 -1.61
N ASP A 222 17.39 -14.02 -2.64
CA ASP A 222 18.32 -14.56 -3.63
C ASP A 222 19.71 -13.92 -3.52
N PHE A 223 20.71 -14.75 -3.21
CA PHE A 223 22.09 -14.35 -3.01
C PHE A 223 22.97 -14.59 -4.25
N LYS A 224 22.45 -15.17 -5.33
CA LYS A 224 23.23 -15.56 -6.51
C LYS A 224 23.93 -14.38 -7.19
N LYS A 225 23.40 -13.16 -7.04
CA LYS A 225 23.99 -11.92 -7.58
C LYS A 225 25.32 -11.52 -6.94
N ILE A 226 25.68 -12.10 -5.80
CA ILE A 226 26.98 -11.90 -5.15
C ILE A 226 27.89 -13.00 -5.67
N GLU A 227 28.74 -12.71 -6.65
CA GLU A 227 29.52 -13.75 -7.37
C GLU A 227 30.55 -14.43 -6.47
N HIS A 228 31.22 -13.67 -5.60
CA HIS A 228 32.26 -14.18 -4.71
C HIS A 228 31.69 -15.01 -3.56
N GLN A 229 32.08 -16.29 -3.52
CA GLN A 229 31.52 -17.29 -2.61
C GLN A 229 31.79 -16.99 -1.13
N SER A 230 32.98 -16.47 -0.78
CA SER A 230 33.34 -16.12 0.60
C SER A 230 32.40 -15.03 1.17
N ILE A 231 32.22 -13.94 0.43
CA ILE A 231 31.36 -12.82 0.82
C ILE A 231 29.90 -13.25 0.80
N ARG A 232 29.46 -14.05 -0.18
CA ARG A 232 28.09 -14.59 -0.22
C ARG A 232 27.76 -15.37 1.05
N LYS A 233 28.65 -16.25 1.53
CA LYS A 233 28.46 -17.01 2.78
C LYS A 233 28.28 -16.09 3.99
N GLN A 234 29.04 -15.00 4.06
CA GLN A 234 28.97 -14.06 5.18
C GLN A 234 27.72 -13.17 5.12
N VAL A 235 27.29 -12.75 3.92
CA VAL A 235 26.01 -12.03 3.73
C VAL A 235 24.82 -12.94 4.06
N LYS A 236 24.88 -14.24 3.71
CA LYS A 236 23.90 -15.24 4.16
C LYS A 236 23.89 -15.33 5.69
N LYS A 237 25.04 -15.52 6.34
CA LYS A 237 25.16 -15.56 7.81
C LYS A 237 24.53 -14.31 8.46
N TYR A 238 24.84 -13.12 7.96
CA TYR A 238 24.25 -11.84 8.40
C TYR A 238 22.72 -11.83 8.25
N THR A 239 22.22 -12.20 7.08
CA THR A 239 20.78 -12.19 6.79
C THR A 239 20.02 -13.19 7.67
N LYS A 240 20.56 -14.40 7.87
CA LYS A 240 20.00 -15.42 8.77
C LYS A 240 19.90 -14.91 10.20
N GLN A 241 21.01 -14.39 10.75
CA GLN A 241 21.04 -13.85 12.12
C GLN A 241 20.00 -12.74 12.31
N ARG A 242 19.91 -11.80 11.37
CA ARG A 242 18.96 -10.68 11.44
C ARG A 242 17.51 -11.13 11.33
N LEU A 243 17.19 -12.09 10.45
CA LEU A 243 15.85 -12.66 10.35
C LEU A 243 15.43 -13.40 11.62
N LEU A 244 16.32 -14.22 12.20
CA LEU A 244 16.03 -14.99 13.42
C LEU A 244 15.87 -14.09 14.65
N SER A 245 16.58 -12.96 14.72
CA SER A 245 16.47 -12.01 15.83
C SER A 245 15.12 -11.31 15.95
N LYS A 246 14.29 -11.33 14.89
CA LYS A 246 13.00 -10.63 14.80
C LYS A 246 13.04 -9.12 15.16
N ASN A 247 14.23 -8.51 15.23
CA ASN A 247 14.40 -7.11 15.61
C ASN A 247 14.30 -6.18 14.39
N ASN A 248 13.06 -5.91 13.96
CA ASN A 248 12.73 -4.98 12.87
C ASN A 248 13.41 -5.30 11.52
N PHE A 249 13.77 -6.57 11.28
CA PHE A 249 14.35 -7.04 10.03
C PHE A 249 13.44 -8.09 9.40
N SER A 250 12.54 -7.63 8.53
CA SER A 250 11.60 -8.49 7.80
C SER A 250 12.25 -9.14 6.58
N CYS A 251 11.60 -10.16 6.01
CA CYS A 251 12.00 -10.70 4.70
C CYS A 251 11.99 -9.63 3.59
N GLY A 252 11.06 -8.67 3.65
CA GLY A 252 11.04 -7.53 2.72
C GLY A 252 12.28 -6.64 2.89
N THR A 253 12.75 -6.46 4.13
CA THR A 253 14.01 -5.75 4.41
C THR A 253 15.20 -6.52 3.83
N ALA A 254 15.26 -7.84 4.01
CA ALA A 254 16.30 -8.70 3.43
C ALA A 254 16.35 -8.62 1.89
N GLN A 255 15.18 -8.68 1.24
CA GLN A 255 15.07 -8.51 -0.22
C GLN A 255 15.56 -7.12 -0.67
N THR A 256 15.24 -6.07 0.09
CA THR A 256 15.75 -4.72 -0.17
C THR A 256 17.27 -4.67 -0.04
N TYR A 257 17.87 -5.33 0.96
CA TYR A 257 19.34 -5.41 1.10
C TYR A 257 19.95 -6.10 -0.13
N LEU A 258 19.40 -7.23 -0.57
CA LEU A 258 19.90 -7.98 -1.73
C LEU A 258 19.60 -7.31 -3.08
N LYS A 259 18.79 -6.25 -3.10
CA LYS A 259 18.65 -5.39 -4.27
C LYS A 259 19.87 -4.48 -4.44
N TYR A 260 20.52 -4.06 -3.36
CA TYR A 260 21.55 -3.02 -3.37
C TYR A 260 22.95 -3.52 -3.04
N LEU A 261 23.10 -4.42 -2.06
CA LEU A 261 24.40 -4.96 -1.64
C LEU A 261 25.18 -5.63 -2.77
N PRO A 262 24.60 -6.45 -3.67
CA PRO A 262 25.38 -7.07 -4.73
C PRO A 262 26.04 -6.06 -5.66
N SER A 263 25.33 -4.97 -6.00
CA SER A 263 25.89 -3.91 -6.83
C SER A 263 27.08 -3.20 -6.16
N PHE A 264 27.02 -3.00 -4.85
CA PHE A 264 28.14 -2.45 -4.09
C PHE A 264 29.32 -3.42 -4.01
N ILE A 265 29.06 -4.66 -3.61
CA ILE A 265 30.08 -5.70 -3.45
C ILE A 265 30.80 -5.94 -4.78
N ASN A 266 30.06 -6.17 -5.86
CA ASN A 266 30.65 -6.44 -7.17
C ASN A 266 31.44 -5.23 -7.70
N PHE A 267 31.01 -3.99 -7.40
CA PHE A 267 31.78 -2.80 -7.76
C PHE A 267 33.12 -2.75 -7.01
N ILE A 268 33.12 -2.95 -5.69
CA ILE A 268 34.37 -2.94 -4.90
C ILE A 268 35.33 -4.03 -5.38
N LEU A 269 34.83 -5.23 -5.66
CA LEU A 269 35.64 -6.35 -6.13
C LEU A 269 36.10 -6.17 -7.59
N SER A 270 35.39 -5.37 -8.39
CA SER A 270 35.88 -4.98 -9.72
C SER A 270 37.07 -4.01 -9.65
N LEU A 271 37.18 -3.20 -8.59
CA LEU A 271 38.35 -2.37 -8.34
C LEU A 271 39.50 -3.19 -7.76
N GLU A 272 39.19 -4.21 -6.95
CA GLU A 272 40.16 -5.02 -6.23
C GLU A 272 39.88 -6.53 -6.42
N PRO A 273 40.20 -7.12 -7.59
CA PRO A 273 39.78 -8.48 -7.96
C PRO A 273 40.36 -9.61 -7.10
N THR A 274 41.44 -9.33 -6.37
CA THR A 274 42.11 -10.31 -5.49
C THR A 274 41.46 -10.42 -4.11
N TRP A 275 40.54 -9.52 -3.78
CA TRP A 275 39.93 -9.48 -2.45
C TRP A 275 38.86 -10.56 -2.27
N ASN A 276 38.85 -11.15 -1.09
CA ASN A 276 37.84 -12.13 -0.66
C ASN A 276 37.04 -11.65 0.57
N ASP A 277 37.34 -10.45 1.05
CA ASP A 277 36.74 -9.78 2.20
C ASP A 277 36.73 -8.26 2.00
N LEU A 278 36.19 -7.51 2.97
CA LEU A 278 36.16 -6.04 2.94
C LEU A 278 37.12 -5.42 3.95
N LYS A 279 38.09 -6.17 4.49
CA LYS A 279 38.98 -5.69 5.58
C LYS A 279 39.76 -4.46 5.17
N GLN A 280 40.28 -4.46 3.94
CA GLN A 280 41.11 -3.39 3.38
C GLN A 280 40.29 -2.25 2.77
N LEU A 281 38.97 -2.22 2.97
CA LEU A 281 38.12 -1.15 2.49
C LEU A 281 38.56 0.20 3.09
N LYS A 282 38.88 1.13 2.20
CA LYS A 282 39.31 2.50 2.50
C LYS A 282 38.33 3.52 1.95
N ARG A 283 38.41 4.75 2.46
CA ARG A 283 37.59 5.89 2.01
C ARG A 283 37.68 6.12 0.50
N SER A 284 38.86 5.99 -0.10
CA SER A 284 39.06 6.15 -1.55
C SER A 284 38.21 5.20 -2.41
N HIS A 285 37.92 3.98 -1.94
CA HIS A 285 37.02 3.06 -2.65
C HIS A 285 35.57 3.52 -2.55
N MET A 286 35.17 4.04 -1.39
CA MET A 286 33.82 4.57 -1.17
C MET A 286 33.57 5.82 -2.02
N GLU A 287 34.55 6.70 -2.17
CA GLU A 287 34.47 7.88 -3.03
C GLU A 287 34.25 7.48 -4.50
N GLN A 288 35.00 6.49 -4.98
CA GLN A 288 34.81 5.93 -6.31
C GLN A 288 33.42 5.28 -6.47
N TYR A 289 32.95 4.55 -5.46
CA TYR A 289 31.62 3.96 -5.48
C TYR A 289 30.50 5.02 -5.50
N ILE A 290 30.63 6.07 -4.70
CA ILE A 290 29.67 7.18 -4.67
C ILE A 290 29.65 7.88 -6.04
N GLN A 291 30.82 8.15 -6.63
CA GLN A 291 30.91 8.73 -7.97
C GLN A 291 30.23 7.83 -9.02
N TRP A 292 30.49 6.52 -8.97
CA TRP A 292 29.83 5.55 -9.85
C TRP A 292 28.32 5.53 -9.62
N LEU A 293 27.84 5.58 -8.37
CA LEU A 293 26.42 5.56 -8.02
C LEU A 293 25.70 6.80 -8.58
N HIS A 294 26.32 7.98 -8.50
CA HIS A 294 25.80 9.19 -9.14
C HIS A 294 25.64 9.01 -10.66
N LYS A 295 26.68 8.54 -11.36
CA LYS A 295 26.61 8.25 -12.82
C LYS A 295 25.54 7.20 -13.14
N TYR A 296 25.49 6.12 -12.37
CA TYR A 296 24.50 5.06 -12.51
C TYR A 296 23.06 5.60 -12.44
N THR A 297 22.77 6.44 -11.44
CA THR A 297 21.43 7.00 -11.28
C THR A 297 21.02 7.96 -12.40
N GLN A 298 21.96 8.69 -13.00
CA GLN A 298 21.69 9.60 -14.12
C GLN A 298 21.32 8.84 -15.41
N HIS A 299 21.93 7.68 -15.66
CA HIS A 299 21.74 6.95 -16.92
C HIS A 299 20.67 5.86 -16.87
N GLN A 300 20.44 5.21 -15.71
CA GLN A 300 19.57 4.04 -15.62
C GLN A 300 18.20 4.29 -14.98
N ILE A 301 18.02 5.37 -14.21
CA ILE A 301 16.74 5.64 -13.55
C ILE A 301 15.87 6.53 -14.45
N ASN A 302 15.48 6.02 -15.62
CA ASN A 302 14.67 6.74 -16.61
C ASN A 302 13.15 6.70 -16.33
N ARG A 303 12.73 6.62 -15.06
CA ARG A 303 11.30 6.59 -14.71
C ARG A 303 10.78 8.00 -14.42
N ARG A 304 9.60 8.34 -14.95
CA ARG A 304 8.86 9.56 -14.60
C ARG A 304 8.74 9.67 -13.07
N ASN A 305 9.19 10.78 -12.49
CA ASN A 305 9.21 11.08 -11.05
C ASN A 305 10.18 10.23 -10.19
N ALA A 306 11.21 9.62 -10.79
CA ALA A 306 12.29 9.07 -9.99
C ALA A 306 13.06 10.19 -9.26
N ASN A 307 13.45 9.92 -8.02
CA ASN A 307 14.29 10.82 -7.23
C ASN A 307 15.67 10.15 -7.04
N PRO A 308 16.66 10.48 -7.90
CA PRO A 308 18.03 9.96 -7.79
C PRO A 308 18.65 10.20 -6.42
N GLU A 309 18.44 11.38 -5.83
CA GLU A 309 18.98 11.72 -4.51
C GLU A 309 18.43 10.80 -3.41
N SER A 310 17.12 10.56 -3.41
CA SER A 310 16.47 9.63 -2.48
C SER A 310 16.98 8.21 -2.66
N TYR A 311 17.21 7.78 -3.90
CA TYR A 311 17.81 6.48 -4.20
C TYR A 311 19.23 6.37 -3.62
N ILE A 312 20.10 7.34 -3.90
CA ILE A 312 21.48 7.38 -3.40
C ILE A 312 21.50 7.34 -1.88
N SER A 313 20.73 8.22 -1.24
CA SER A 313 20.61 8.30 0.22
C SER A 313 20.16 6.96 0.83
N HIS A 314 19.20 6.28 0.20
CA HIS A 314 18.71 4.98 0.65
C HIS A 314 19.76 3.86 0.49
N VAL A 315 20.46 3.81 -0.65
CA VAL A 315 21.53 2.84 -0.92
C VAL A 315 22.67 3.00 0.08
N LEU A 316 23.18 4.22 0.27
CA LEU A 316 24.23 4.51 1.26
C LEU A 316 23.75 4.26 2.69
N GLY A 317 22.45 4.44 2.97
CA GLY A 317 21.79 4.02 4.22
C GLY A 317 21.98 2.54 4.51
N ILE A 318 21.65 1.69 3.54
CA ILE A 318 21.72 0.23 3.66
C ILE A 318 23.16 -0.25 3.75
N ILE A 319 24.05 0.28 2.90
CA ILE A 319 25.47 -0.11 2.90
C ILE A 319 26.12 0.28 4.21
N GLN A 320 25.93 1.53 4.69
CA GLN A 320 26.45 1.94 5.99
C GLN A 320 25.95 1.02 7.10
N LYS A 321 24.64 0.73 7.14
CA LYS A 321 24.07 -0.12 8.18
C LYS A 321 24.63 -1.55 8.14
N PHE A 322 24.78 -2.12 6.95
CA PHE A 322 25.40 -3.43 6.78
C PHE A 322 26.85 -3.44 7.27
N LEU A 323 27.67 -2.47 6.84
CA LEU A 323 29.07 -2.35 7.25
C LEU A 323 29.22 -2.13 8.77
N GLU A 324 28.39 -1.27 9.35
CA GLU A 324 28.36 -1.04 10.81
C GLU A 324 28.02 -2.31 11.58
N ASP A 325 27.03 -3.07 11.11
CA ASP A 325 26.63 -4.29 11.79
C ASP A 325 27.69 -5.38 11.68
N ILE A 326 28.30 -5.61 10.50
CA ILE A 326 29.35 -6.64 10.37
C ILE A 326 30.59 -6.27 11.18
N GLN A 327 30.92 -4.97 11.33
CA GLN A 327 32.00 -4.51 12.19
C GLN A 327 31.64 -4.70 13.67
N ARG A 328 30.42 -4.34 14.08
CA ARG A 328 29.93 -4.50 15.46
C ARG A 328 29.82 -5.96 15.89
N TYR A 329 29.45 -6.86 14.97
CA TYR A 329 29.31 -8.29 15.23
C TYR A 329 30.59 -9.08 14.94
N GLU A 330 31.71 -8.40 14.68
CA GLU A 330 33.03 -9.00 14.48
C GLU A 330 33.04 -10.08 13.38
N TYR A 331 32.35 -9.81 12.28
CA TYR A 331 32.38 -10.72 11.12
C TYR A 331 33.75 -10.71 10.47
N ASP A 332 34.20 -11.87 9.98
CA ASP A 332 35.50 -12.02 9.34
C ASP A 332 35.70 -11.09 8.15
N ILE A 333 34.62 -10.71 7.46
CA ILE A 333 34.70 -9.83 6.28
C ILE A 333 34.71 -8.34 6.61
N ALA A 334 34.56 -7.96 7.88
CA ALA A 334 34.34 -6.58 8.27
C ALA A 334 35.53 -5.67 7.94
N PRO A 335 35.27 -4.41 7.55
CA PRO A 335 36.34 -3.45 7.31
C PRO A 335 37.13 -3.17 8.60
N GLN A 336 38.45 -3.07 8.48
CA GLN A 336 39.33 -2.61 9.56
C GLN A 336 39.17 -1.10 9.79
N THR A 337 38.97 -0.35 8.71
CA THR A 337 38.62 1.07 8.79
C THR A 337 37.26 1.24 9.45
N HIS A 338 37.15 2.13 10.44
CA HIS A 338 35.88 2.43 11.08
C HIS A 338 34.86 2.97 10.07
N VAL A 339 33.63 2.44 10.05
CA VAL A 339 32.65 2.73 9.00
C VAL A 339 32.26 4.22 8.90
N LYS A 340 32.26 4.95 10.02
CA LYS A 340 32.05 6.41 10.04
C LYS A 340 33.12 7.21 9.29
N LEU A 341 34.28 6.61 8.98
CA LEU A 341 35.33 7.20 8.14
C LEU A 341 35.19 6.78 6.67
N LEU A 342 34.40 5.74 6.39
CA LEU A 342 34.13 5.24 5.05
C LEU A 342 32.95 5.98 4.41
N ILE A 343 31.88 6.21 5.17
CA ILE A 343 30.67 6.93 4.75
C ILE A 343 30.39 8.04 5.76
N ILE A 344 30.45 9.29 5.31
CA ILE A 344 30.19 10.48 6.13
C ILE A 344 28.80 11.05 5.83
N PRO A 345 28.20 11.80 6.76
CA PRO A 345 26.87 12.40 6.55
C PRO A 345 26.75 13.22 5.26
N GLU A 346 27.83 13.88 4.85
CA GLU A 346 27.92 14.74 3.67
C GLU A 346 27.83 13.96 2.34
N ASP A 347 28.11 12.65 2.34
CA ASP A 347 27.96 11.80 1.16
C ASP A 347 26.49 11.60 0.76
N ARG A 348 25.56 11.84 1.70
CA ARG A 348 24.14 11.66 1.45
C ARG A 348 23.55 12.96 0.94
N PRO A 349 22.96 12.96 -0.27
CA PRO A 349 22.30 14.15 -0.78
C PRO A 349 21.14 14.54 0.14
N LYS A 350 21.04 15.84 0.43
CA LYS A 350 19.94 16.38 1.23
C LYS A 350 18.64 16.18 0.47
N GLN A 351 17.72 15.42 1.06
CA GLN A 351 16.41 15.26 0.47
C GLN A 351 15.68 16.60 0.51
N LYS A 352 15.30 17.12 -0.67
CA LYS A 352 14.28 18.16 -0.75
C LYS A 352 13.02 17.59 -0.10
N ARG A 353 12.62 18.15 1.05
CA ARG A 353 11.35 17.77 1.68
C ARG A 353 10.26 18.08 0.65
N LYS A 354 9.44 17.09 0.30
CA LYS A 354 8.21 17.39 -0.45
C LYS A 354 7.43 18.44 0.34
N SER A 355 6.84 19.42 -0.35
CA SER A 355 5.93 20.34 0.34
C SER A 355 4.88 19.51 1.07
N ILE A 356 4.53 19.94 2.27
CA ILE A 356 3.54 19.26 3.10
C ILE A 356 2.14 19.32 2.44
N ASP A 357 1.96 20.25 1.52
CA ASP A 357 0.77 20.47 0.66
C ASP A 357 0.57 19.37 -0.39
N GLN A 358 1.43 18.34 -0.42
CA GLN A 358 1.41 17.24 -1.38
C GLN A 358 1.12 15.88 -0.73
N VAL A 359 0.20 15.80 0.24
CA VAL A 359 -0.29 14.48 0.64
C VAL A 359 -1.01 13.88 -0.56
N ASP A 360 -0.54 12.69 -0.94
CA ASP A 360 -1.04 11.93 -2.09
C ASP A 360 -2.38 11.26 -1.71
N TYR A 361 -3.41 12.05 -1.38
CA TYR A 361 -4.77 11.57 -1.14
C TYR A 361 -5.57 11.54 -2.46
N ILE A 362 -6.75 10.94 -2.45
CA ILE A 362 -7.63 10.87 -3.62
C ILE A 362 -8.62 12.04 -3.52
N PRO A 363 -8.62 12.99 -4.48
CA PRO A 363 -9.57 14.09 -4.50
C PRO A 363 -11.03 13.62 -4.56
N ASP A 364 -11.96 14.41 -4.02
CA ASP A 364 -13.38 14.05 -3.99
C ASP A 364 -13.99 13.86 -5.39
N SER A 365 -13.61 14.69 -6.36
CA SER A 365 -14.01 14.54 -7.76
C SER A 365 -13.59 13.19 -8.37
N VAL A 366 -12.43 12.65 -7.95
CA VAL A 366 -11.93 11.34 -8.39
C VAL A 366 -12.65 10.21 -7.67
N LEU A 367 -12.97 10.40 -6.38
CA LEU A 367 -13.75 9.42 -5.60
C LEU A 367 -15.17 9.28 -6.16
N GLU A 368 -15.83 10.38 -6.51
CA GLU A 368 -17.16 10.38 -7.14
C GLU A 368 -17.16 9.58 -8.45
N GLN A 369 -16.19 9.85 -9.33
CA GLN A 369 -16.00 9.07 -10.57
C GLN A 369 -15.73 7.58 -10.29
N LEU A 370 -14.87 7.28 -9.31
CA LEU A 370 -14.55 5.90 -8.93
C LEU A 370 -15.78 5.14 -8.43
N PHE A 371 -16.54 5.73 -7.51
CA PHE A 371 -17.71 5.07 -6.92
C PHE A 371 -18.90 5.00 -7.86
N THR A 372 -19.03 5.94 -8.81
CA THR A 372 -19.98 5.83 -9.93
C THR A 372 -19.73 4.59 -10.79
N HIS A 373 -18.47 4.23 -10.99
CA HIS A 373 -18.06 3.09 -11.84
C HIS A 373 -17.58 1.87 -11.05
N ILE A 374 -17.76 1.82 -9.72
CA ILE A 374 -17.18 0.76 -8.90
C ILE A 374 -17.73 -0.62 -9.26
N ASN A 375 -18.99 -0.69 -9.69
CA ASN A 375 -19.66 -1.93 -10.09
C ASN A 375 -19.13 -2.51 -11.42
N ASP A 376 -18.40 -1.72 -12.22
CA ASP A 376 -17.67 -2.22 -13.39
C ASP A 376 -16.36 -2.94 -13.01
N LEU A 377 -15.90 -2.78 -11.77
CA LEU A 377 -14.78 -3.55 -11.22
C LEU A 377 -15.23 -4.98 -10.95
N HIS A 378 -14.32 -5.94 -11.11
CA HIS A 378 -14.61 -7.33 -10.77
C HIS A 378 -15.10 -7.45 -9.32
N LYS A 379 -16.23 -8.14 -9.11
CA LYS A 379 -16.95 -8.26 -7.82
C LYS A 379 -16.09 -8.59 -6.61
N ASP A 380 -15.03 -9.39 -6.79
CA ASP A 380 -14.11 -9.76 -5.70
C ASP A 380 -13.22 -8.59 -5.21
N PHE A 381 -13.05 -7.51 -5.99
CA PHE A 381 -12.21 -6.36 -5.62
C PHE A 381 -13.02 -5.17 -5.10
N VAL A 382 -14.32 -5.08 -5.42
CA VAL A 382 -15.18 -3.99 -4.95
C VAL A 382 -15.14 -3.88 -3.41
N PRO A 383 -15.31 -4.97 -2.64
CA PRO A 383 -15.25 -4.88 -1.19
C PRO A 383 -13.86 -4.51 -0.66
N VAL A 384 -12.78 -4.90 -1.33
CA VAL A 384 -11.41 -4.52 -0.95
C VAL A 384 -11.25 -3.00 -0.98
N ILE A 385 -11.82 -2.35 -2.00
CA ILE A 385 -11.79 -0.88 -2.14
C ILE A 385 -12.65 -0.22 -1.06
N TRP A 386 -13.87 -0.72 -0.82
CA TRP A 386 -14.75 -0.21 0.24
C TRP A 386 -14.11 -0.28 1.63
N VAL A 387 -13.53 -1.43 1.98
CA VAL A 387 -12.83 -1.58 3.27
C VAL A 387 -11.65 -0.61 3.34
N ALA A 388 -10.80 -0.54 2.31
CA ALA A 388 -9.66 0.38 2.31
C ALA A 388 -10.06 1.85 2.44
N PHE A 389 -11.14 2.27 1.78
CA PHE A 389 -11.67 3.62 1.81
C PHE A 389 -12.31 3.99 3.16
N LYS A 390 -13.18 3.12 3.69
CA LYS A 390 -13.95 3.40 4.91
C LYS A 390 -13.16 3.19 6.22
N THR A 391 -12.01 2.51 6.18
CA THR A 391 -11.24 2.18 7.40
C THR A 391 -9.81 2.76 7.43
N GLY A 392 -9.26 3.16 6.28
CA GLY A 392 -7.87 3.60 6.20
C GLY A 392 -6.82 2.53 6.51
N LEU A 393 -7.21 1.25 6.58
CA LEU A 393 -6.29 0.12 6.73
C LEU A 393 -5.29 0.09 5.56
N ARG A 394 -4.06 -0.38 5.83
CA ARG A 394 -3.11 -0.61 4.73
C ARG A 394 -3.64 -1.75 3.87
N ILE A 395 -3.40 -1.71 2.56
CA ILE A 395 -3.91 -2.74 1.65
C ILE A 395 -3.47 -4.17 2.04
N SER A 396 -2.28 -4.33 2.65
CA SER A 396 -1.84 -5.61 3.20
C SER A 396 -2.77 -6.12 4.30
N ASP A 397 -3.20 -5.21 5.16
CA ASP A 397 -3.98 -5.49 6.36
C ASP A 397 -5.45 -5.76 5.95
N VAL A 398 -5.97 -4.99 4.99
CA VAL A 398 -7.27 -5.27 4.34
C VAL A 398 -7.30 -6.66 3.72
N LEU A 399 -6.28 -7.01 2.93
CA LEU A 399 -6.19 -8.31 2.28
C LEU A 399 -5.92 -9.45 3.28
N GLY A 400 -5.41 -9.12 4.46
CA GLY A 400 -5.17 -10.06 5.56
C GLY A 400 -6.38 -10.33 6.46
N LEU A 401 -7.52 -9.66 6.24
CA LEU A 401 -8.72 -9.87 7.05
C LEU A 401 -9.21 -11.33 6.97
N THR A 402 -9.60 -11.86 8.12
CA THR A 402 -10.05 -13.24 8.31
C THR A 402 -11.55 -13.30 8.62
N ASN A 403 -12.11 -14.51 8.65
CA ASN A 403 -13.52 -14.77 8.93
C ASN A 403 -13.98 -14.36 10.34
N ASN A 404 -13.06 -13.98 11.23
CA ASN A 404 -13.32 -13.51 12.58
C ASN A 404 -13.13 -11.98 12.74
N CYS A 405 -12.92 -11.25 11.65
CA CYS A 405 -12.58 -9.83 11.74
C CYS A 405 -13.77 -8.92 12.09
N LEU A 406 -15.01 -9.39 11.97
CA LEU A 406 -16.20 -8.58 12.23
C LEU A 406 -16.65 -8.77 13.68
N VAL A 407 -16.65 -7.69 14.45
CA VAL A 407 -17.04 -7.67 15.86
C VAL A 407 -18.20 -6.68 16.04
N GLN A 408 -19.14 -7.01 16.92
CA GLN A 408 -20.22 -6.11 17.31
C GLN A 408 -20.13 -5.82 18.82
N LEU A 409 -20.03 -4.55 19.19
CA LEU A 409 -19.97 -4.08 20.58
C LEU A 409 -20.99 -2.95 20.74
N ASN A 410 -21.86 -3.03 21.75
CA ASN A 410 -22.88 -2.00 22.02
C ASN A 410 -23.72 -1.62 20.78
N SER A 411 -24.15 -2.62 20.02
CA SER A 411 -24.88 -2.47 18.75
C SER A 411 -24.12 -1.76 17.62
N GLN A 412 -22.83 -1.49 17.77
CA GLN A 412 -21.98 -0.91 16.73
C GLN A 412 -21.01 -1.96 16.18
N TYR A 413 -20.80 -1.93 14.87
CA TYR A 413 -19.88 -2.85 14.20
C TYR A 413 -18.46 -2.28 14.14
N SER A 414 -17.48 -3.16 14.23
CA SER A 414 -16.07 -2.84 14.07
C SER A 414 -15.34 -3.95 13.33
N ILE A 415 -14.28 -3.57 12.61
CA ILE A 415 -13.27 -4.52 12.15
C ILE A 415 -12.20 -4.64 13.23
N GLU A 416 -11.92 -5.86 13.68
CA GLU A 416 -10.79 -6.19 14.56
C GLU A 416 -9.72 -6.96 13.77
N THR A 417 -8.47 -6.51 13.86
CA THR A 417 -7.33 -7.18 13.20
C THR A 417 -6.00 -6.84 13.88
N ASP A 418 -4.99 -7.68 13.66
CA ASP A 418 -3.63 -7.40 14.12
C ASP A 418 -2.87 -6.57 13.07
N ILE A 419 -2.19 -5.50 13.52
CA ILE A 419 -1.36 -4.65 12.66
C ILE A 419 0.11 -4.99 12.91
N GLU A 420 0.63 -5.95 12.14
CA GLU A 420 2.01 -6.44 12.24
C GLU A 420 3.05 -5.31 12.16
N LYS A 421 2.84 -4.33 11.26
CA LYS A 421 3.83 -3.27 11.00
C LYS A 421 4.10 -2.37 12.20
N THR A 422 3.13 -2.19 13.08
CA THR A 422 3.25 -1.39 14.31
C THR A 422 3.09 -2.24 15.56
N TYR A 423 3.04 -3.57 15.41
CA TYR A 423 2.86 -4.55 16.48
C TYR A 423 1.65 -4.27 17.37
N VAL A 424 0.56 -3.76 16.80
CA VAL A 424 -0.70 -3.52 17.53
C VAL A 424 -1.57 -4.77 17.40
N LYS A 425 -1.94 -5.37 18.54
CA LYS A 425 -2.81 -6.54 18.60
C LYS A 425 -4.26 -6.12 18.86
N GLY A 426 -5.21 -6.79 18.21
CA GLY A 426 -6.65 -6.50 18.37
C GLY A 426 -7.01 -5.06 18.03
N HIS A 427 -6.40 -4.49 16.99
CA HIS A 427 -6.71 -3.14 16.53
C HIS A 427 -8.15 -3.07 16.02
N ARG A 428 -8.97 -2.19 16.60
CA ARG A 428 -10.38 -2.05 16.26
C ARG A 428 -10.65 -0.77 15.50
N ILE A 429 -11.44 -0.89 14.43
CA ILE A 429 -11.87 0.25 13.61
C ILE A 429 -13.40 0.21 13.48
N PRO A 430 -14.12 1.22 13.98
CA PRO A 430 -15.57 1.32 13.82
C PRO A 430 -15.96 1.39 12.34
N ILE A 431 -17.05 0.71 11.98
CA ILE A 431 -17.60 0.70 10.61
C ILE A 431 -19.12 0.88 10.63
N ASP A 432 -19.65 1.36 9.50
CA ASP A 432 -21.10 1.44 9.29
C ASP A 432 -21.74 0.07 9.01
N GLU A 433 -23.07 0.01 9.15
CA GLU A 433 -23.86 -1.21 8.95
C GLU A 433 -23.80 -1.73 7.51
N GLU A 434 -23.63 -0.85 6.52
CA GLU A 434 -23.51 -1.25 5.13
C GLU A 434 -22.24 -2.07 4.90
N LEU A 435 -21.10 -1.58 5.38
CA LEU A 435 -19.83 -2.31 5.29
C LEU A 435 -19.87 -3.59 6.12
N ALA A 436 -20.50 -3.57 7.29
CA ALA A 436 -20.69 -4.77 8.11
C ALA A 436 -21.47 -5.86 7.36
N ARG A 437 -22.55 -5.49 6.65
CA ARG A 437 -23.31 -6.44 5.80
C ARG A 437 -22.46 -7.01 4.66
N ILE A 438 -21.66 -6.19 3.99
CA ILE A 438 -20.73 -6.66 2.94
C ILE A 438 -19.75 -7.68 3.52
N LEU A 439 -19.17 -7.40 4.69
CA LEU A 439 -18.23 -8.30 5.36
C LEU A 439 -18.91 -9.60 5.80
N ALA A 440 -20.13 -9.54 6.35
CA ALA A 440 -20.88 -10.72 6.76
C ALA A 440 -21.06 -11.72 5.59
N VAL A 441 -21.45 -11.22 4.42
CA VAL A 441 -21.60 -12.04 3.20
C VAL A 441 -20.25 -12.64 2.76
N LEU A 442 -19.16 -11.88 2.83
CA LEU A 442 -17.83 -12.38 2.50
C LEU A 442 -17.32 -13.44 3.49
N ILE A 443 -17.63 -13.26 4.78
CA ILE A 443 -17.29 -14.19 5.84
C ILE A 443 -18.04 -15.51 5.65
N GLU A 444 -19.34 -15.46 5.38
CA GLU A 444 -20.16 -16.64 5.10
C GLU A 444 -19.63 -17.40 3.89
N LYS A 445 -19.45 -16.71 2.75
CA LYS A 445 -18.85 -17.29 1.54
C LYS A 445 -17.46 -17.85 1.79
N SER A 446 -16.66 -17.21 2.65
CA SER A 446 -15.35 -17.73 3.04
C SER A 446 -15.50 -19.04 3.79
N LYS A 447 -16.37 -19.11 4.80
CA LYS A 447 -16.62 -20.33 5.58
C LYS A 447 -17.14 -21.48 4.69
N GLU A 448 -18.05 -21.21 3.77
CA GLU A 448 -18.62 -22.22 2.86
C GLU A 448 -17.59 -22.82 1.88
N LEU A 449 -16.67 -22.00 1.37
CA LEU A 449 -15.72 -22.43 0.33
C LEU A 449 -14.38 -22.90 0.89
N SER A 450 -14.11 -22.63 2.17
CA SER A 450 -12.82 -22.89 2.81
C SER A 450 -12.73 -24.27 3.43
N ASN A 451 -11.52 -24.83 3.40
CA ASN A 451 -11.13 -26.02 4.14
C ASN A 451 -9.64 -25.94 4.52
N GLN A 452 -9.14 -26.94 5.24
CA GLN A 452 -7.75 -26.96 5.73
C GLN A 452 -6.69 -26.95 4.61
N ASP A 453 -7.01 -27.39 3.40
CA ASP A 453 -6.07 -27.41 2.25
C ASP A 453 -6.10 -26.08 1.46
N ASN A 454 -7.26 -25.46 1.31
CA ASN A 454 -7.45 -24.34 0.37
C ASN A 454 -7.48 -22.94 1.00
N ASN A 455 -7.73 -22.83 2.31
CA ASN A 455 -7.75 -21.57 3.07
C ASN A 455 -7.58 -21.83 4.58
N PRO A 456 -6.45 -22.40 5.02
CA PRO A 456 -6.23 -22.78 6.41
C PRO A 456 -6.30 -21.61 7.41
N GLU A 457 -6.09 -20.36 6.94
CA GLU A 457 -6.11 -19.18 7.79
C GLU A 457 -7.41 -18.37 7.73
N GLY A 458 -8.42 -18.89 7.02
CA GLY A 458 -9.75 -18.29 7.01
C GLY A 458 -9.81 -16.87 6.43
N TYR A 459 -8.95 -16.53 5.47
CA TYR A 459 -8.97 -15.22 4.81
C TYR A 459 -10.30 -15.01 4.08
N ILE A 460 -10.84 -13.78 4.10
CA ILE A 460 -12.05 -13.43 3.34
C ILE A 460 -11.73 -13.02 1.89
N PHE A 461 -10.49 -12.56 1.63
CA PHE A 461 -10.00 -12.16 0.31
C PHE A 461 -9.01 -13.15 -0.30
N VAL A 462 -9.41 -14.43 -0.39
CA VAL A 462 -8.52 -15.57 -0.69
C VAL A 462 -8.61 -16.08 -2.12
N ARG A 463 -7.53 -16.72 -2.60
CA ARG A 463 -7.57 -17.61 -3.77
C ARG A 463 -7.68 -19.06 -3.33
N TYR A 464 -8.74 -19.75 -3.77
CA TYR A 464 -8.96 -21.17 -3.45
C TYR A 464 -8.20 -22.16 -4.33
N ARG A 465 -7.50 -21.70 -5.38
CA ARG A 465 -6.84 -22.56 -6.39
C ARG A 465 -5.60 -21.91 -7.00
N GLY A 466 -4.77 -22.74 -7.63
CA GLY A 466 -3.56 -22.34 -8.35
C GLY A 466 -2.35 -22.12 -7.42
N GLN A 467 -1.24 -21.63 -7.96
CA GLN A 467 0.02 -21.41 -7.22
C GLN A 467 -0.09 -20.54 -5.95
N ARG A 468 -1.15 -19.72 -5.85
CA ARG A 468 -1.43 -18.87 -4.68
C ARG A 468 -2.63 -19.36 -3.86
N LYS A 469 -2.97 -20.66 -3.95
CA LYS A 469 -4.01 -21.29 -3.14
C LYS A 469 -3.77 -21.02 -1.65
N GLY A 470 -4.84 -20.68 -0.92
CA GLY A 470 -4.78 -20.35 0.51
C GLY A 470 -4.08 -19.04 0.85
N LYS A 471 -3.77 -18.21 -0.16
CA LYS A 471 -3.15 -16.88 0.04
C LYS A 471 -4.12 -15.79 -0.39
N PRO A 472 -4.03 -14.61 0.24
CA PRO A 472 -4.87 -13.49 -0.17
C PRO A 472 -4.49 -12.98 -1.56
N TYR A 473 -5.40 -12.21 -2.16
CA TYR A 473 -5.13 -11.53 -3.43
C TYR A 473 -3.85 -10.72 -3.35
N SER A 474 -3.18 -10.55 -4.50
CA SER A 474 -1.96 -9.76 -4.53
C SER A 474 -2.29 -8.26 -4.53
N GLN A 475 -1.58 -7.49 -3.70
CA GLN A 475 -1.70 -6.02 -3.69
C GLN A 475 -1.50 -5.41 -5.08
N HIS A 476 -0.52 -5.92 -5.84
CA HIS A 476 -0.25 -5.49 -7.21
C HIS A 476 -1.42 -5.79 -8.15
N PHE A 477 -2.11 -6.91 -7.93
CA PHE A 477 -3.25 -7.29 -8.77
C PHE A 477 -4.45 -6.37 -8.52
N VAL A 478 -4.74 -6.06 -7.25
CA VAL A 478 -5.79 -5.09 -6.88
C VAL A 478 -5.47 -3.72 -7.50
N ARG A 479 -4.25 -3.22 -7.30
CA ARG A 479 -3.80 -1.94 -7.89
C ARG A 479 -3.93 -1.94 -9.42
N ARG A 480 -3.55 -3.03 -10.08
CA ARG A 480 -3.66 -3.14 -11.54
C ARG A 480 -5.12 -3.08 -11.98
N LYS A 481 -6.02 -3.77 -11.28
CA LYS A 481 -7.44 -3.83 -11.64
C LYS A 481 -8.15 -2.49 -11.50
N ILE A 482 -7.91 -1.74 -10.43
CA ILE A 482 -8.49 -0.39 -10.29
C ILE A 482 -7.94 0.59 -11.33
N ASN A 483 -6.66 0.49 -11.71
CA ASN A 483 -6.11 1.36 -12.75
C ASN A 483 -6.55 0.98 -14.17
N ILE A 484 -6.86 -0.29 -14.42
CA ILE A 484 -7.54 -0.70 -15.66
C ILE A 484 -8.93 -0.06 -15.73
N LEU A 485 -9.69 -0.09 -14.62
CA LEU A 485 -10.99 0.58 -14.54
C LEU A 485 -10.86 2.09 -14.81
N ALA A 486 -9.89 2.75 -14.14
CA ALA A 486 -9.61 4.17 -14.35
C ALA A 486 -9.37 4.50 -15.83
N LYS A 487 -8.57 3.69 -16.52
CA LYS A 487 -8.32 3.85 -17.96
C LYS A 487 -9.57 3.60 -18.81
N GLN A 488 -10.35 2.57 -18.49
CA GLN A 488 -11.55 2.19 -19.26
C GLN A 488 -12.69 3.20 -19.13
N LYS A 489 -12.80 3.85 -17.96
CA LYS A 489 -13.86 4.82 -17.64
C LYS A 489 -13.38 6.27 -17.66
N ASN A 490 -12.15 6.49 -18.10
CA ASN A 490 -11.51 7.80 -18.20
C ASN A 490 -11.60 8.61 -16.90
N ILE A 491 -11.24 7.99 -15.76
CA ILE A 491 -11.23 8.68 -14.46
C ILE A 491 -10.05 9.64 -14.42
N THR A 492 -10.31 10.94 -14.34
CA THR A 492 -9.28 11.99 -14.40
C THR A 492 -9.19 12.84 -13.13
N ASP A 493 -8.02 13.42 -12.90
CA ASP A 493 -7.83 14.49 -11.91
C ASP A 493 -8.44 15.82 -12.37
N GLU A 494 -8.36 16.83 -11.51
CA GLU A 494 -8.82 18.21 -11.74
C GLU A 494 -8.17 18.89 -12.95
N ASN A 495 -7.01 18.39 -13.41
CA ASN A 495 -6.30 18.91 -14.58
C ASN A 495 -6.64 18.11 -15.86
N GLY A 496 -7.61 17.19 -15.80
CA GLY A 496 -8.01 16.34 -16.92
C GLY A 496 -7.03 15.22 -17.25
N ASN A 497 -6.03 14.95 -16.39
CA ASN A 497 -5.09 13.85 -16.60
C ASN A 497 -5.64 12.56 -16.02
N LEU A 498 -5.39 11.42 -16.70
CA LEU A 498 -5.79 10.10 -16.21
C LEU A 498 -5.24 9.84 -14.80
N PHE A 499 -6.13 9.59 -13.84
CA PHE A 499 -5.75 9.40 -12.45
C PHE A 499 -5.14 8.02 -12.23
N HIS A 500 -3.96 7.98 -11.59
CA HIS A 500 -3.28 6.74 -11.23
C HIS A 500 -3.44 6.39 -9.75
N PHE A 501 -4.31 5.42 -9.46
CA PHE A 501 -4.56 4.94 -8.11
C PHE A 501 -3.35 4.18 -7.53
N LYS A 502 -2.87 4.62 -6.38
CA LYS A 502 -1.98 3.85 -5.50
C LYS A 502 -2.76 3.44 -4.26
N THR A 503 -2.51 2.21 -3.81
CA THR A 503 -3.26 1.60 -2.70
C THR A 503 -3.15 2.37 -1.38
N HIS A 504 -2.06 3.10 -1.15
CA HIS A 504 -1.88 3.89 0.06
C HIS A 504 -2.66 5.23 0.05
N GLN A 505 -3.14 5.69 -1.12
CA GLN A 505 -3.89 6.95 -1.19
C GLN A 505 -5.25 6.85 -0.50
N PHE A 506 -5.89 5.67 -0.50
CA PHE A 506 -7.14 5.44 0.26
C PHE A 506 -6.97 5.72 1.74
N ARG A 507 -5.83 5.32 2.30
CA ARG A 507 -5.50 5.60 3.69
C ARG A 507 -5.23 7.08 3.96
N HIS A 508 -4.54 7.76 3.05
CA HIS A 508 -4.37 9.21 3.14
C HIS A 508 -5.73 9.92 3.09
N THR A 509 -6.61 9.48 2.19
CA THR A 509 -7.97 9.99 2.03
C THR A 509 -8.79 9.82 3.30
N TYR A 510 -8.75 8.63 3.92
CA TYR A 510 -9.39 8.39 5.21
C TYR A 510 -8.87 9.33 6.30
N GLY A 511 -7.56 9.46 6.45
CA GLY A 511 -6.96 10.37 7.43
C GLY A 511 -7.36 11.84 7.24
N VAL A 512 -7.37 12.31 5.98
CA VAL A 512 -7.83 13.67 5.63
C VAL A 512 -9.32 13.83 5.93
N LYS A 513 -10.17 12.90 5.51
CA LYS A 513 -11.62 12.97 5.75
C LYS A 513 -11.98 12.94 7.23
N MET A 514 -11.29 12.14 8.05
CA MET A 514 -11.54 12.10 9.50
C MET A 514 -11.20 13.43 10.16
N LEU A 515 -10.06 14.04 9.83
CA LEU A 515 -9.70 15.37 10.35
C LEU A 515 -10.65 16.46 9.85
N ASN A 516 -11.04 16.41 8.56
CA ASN A 516 -12.03 17.33 7.99
C ASN A 516 -13.41 17.19 8.63
N GLY A 517 -13.77 15.98 9.07
CA GLY A 517 -14.98 15.70 9.83
C GLY A 517 -14.90 16.07 11.32
N GLY A 518 -13.80 16.68 11.78
CA GLY A 518 -13.65 17.17 13.15
C GLY A 518 -13.03 16.19 14.14
N ALA A 519 -12.58 15.00 13.71
CA ALA A 519 -11.84 14.10 14.60
C ALA A 519 -10.50 14.72 15.01
N ASP A 520 -10.10 14.53 16.26
CA ASP A 520 -8.80 15.00 16.73
C ASP A 520 -7.64 14.13 16.20
N ILE A 521 -6.43 14.69 16.25
CA ILE A 521 -5.22 14.06 15.70
C ILE A 521 -4.87 12.74 16.40
N LEU A 522 -5.13 12.61 17.70
CA LEU A 522 -4.83 11.39 18.46
C LEU A 522 -5.81 10.28 18.05
N THR A 523 -7.10 10.59 17.94
CA THR A 523 -8.11 9.65 17.42
C THR A 523 -7.75 9.17 16.01
N VAL A 524 -7.34 10.06 15.11
CA VAL A 524 -6.91 9.66 13.75
C VAL A 524 -5.60 8.86 13.78
N GLN A 525 -4.67 9.17 14.68
CA GLN A 525 -3.44 8.40 14.86
C GLN A 525 -3.73 6.97 15.31
N GLU A 526 -4.65 6.81 16.26
CA GLU A 526 -5.11 5.51 16.76
C GLU A 526 -5.80 4.71 15.66
N LEU A 527 -6.82 5.27 15.01
CA LEU A 527 -7.57 4.60 13.93
C LEU A 527 -6.65 4.12 12.80
N LEU A 528 -5.66 4.94 12.44
CA LEU A 528 -4.67 4.58 11.43
C LEU A 528 -3.59 3.61 11.97
N ALA A 529 -3.45 3.37 13.27
CA ALA A 529 -2.33 2.65 13.87
C ALA A 529 -0.99 3.25 13.42
N HIS A 530 -0.81 4.54 13.71
CA HIS A 530 0.43 5.27 13.48
C HIS A 530 1.37 5.19 14.69
N ALA A 531 2.62 4.77 14.43
CA ALA A 531 3.66 4.68 15.45
C ALA A 531 4.10 6.03 16.03
N SER A 532 3.80 7.16 15.36
CA SER A 532 4.14 8.48 15.85
C SER A 532 3.12 9.55 15.38
N PRO A 533 2.86 10.59 16.20
CA PRO A 533 1.95 11.68 15.84
C PRO A 533 2.39 12.46 14.60
N GLU A 534 3.71 12.57 14.34
CA GLU A 534 4.26 13.28 13.17
C GLU A 534 3.77 12.70 11.84
N MET A 535 3.44 11.40 11.81
CA MET A 535 2.85 10.78 10.62
C MET A 535 1.42 11.26 10.36
N THR A 536 0.65 11.52 11.42
CA THR A 536 -0.73 12.03 11.33
C THR A 536 -0.78 13.55 11.11
N LEU A 537 0.16 14.30 11.71
CA LEU A 537 0.28 15.75 11.54
C LEU A 537 0.42 16.20 10.09
N ARG A 538 0.87 15.31 9.20
CA ARG A 538 0.90 15.58 7.75
C ARG A 538 -0.49 15.87 7.18
N TYR A 539 -1.56 15.28 7.74
CA TYR A 539 -2.92 15.52 7.30
C TYR A 539 -3.52 16.81 7.87
N ALA A 540 -3.10 17.23 9.08
CA ALA A 540 -3.67 18.38 9.77
C ALA A 540 -3.45 19.72 9.03
N LYS A 541 -2.38 19.83 8.23
CA LYS A 541 -2.15 21.04 7.43
C LYS A 541 -3.10 21.17 6.24
N LEU A 542 -3.59 20.04 5.70
CA LEU A 542 -4.62 20.07 4.64
C LEU A 542 -5.97 20.54 5.18
N LEU A 543 -6.29 20.17 6.41
CA LEU A 543 -7.46 20.70 7.11
C LEU A 543 -7.40 22.23 7.20
N ASP A 544 -6.24 22.78 7.56
CA ASP A 544 -6.04 24.24 7.62
C ASP A 544 -6.26 24.90 6.25
N ASP A 545 -5.72 24.32 5.16
CA ASP A 545 -5.92 24.85 3.81
C ASP A 545 -7.37 24.74 3.34
N THR A 546 -8.05 23.63 3.63
CA THR A 546 -9.47 23.46 3.31
C THR A 546 -10.33 24.45 4.07
N LYS A 547 -10.15 24.58 5.39
CA LYS A 547 -10.88 25.56 6.20
C LYS A 547 -10.59 26.98 5.76
N ARG A 548 -9.35 27.29 5.38
CA ARG A 548 -8.97 28.58 4.81
C ARG A 548 -9.68 28.85 3.48
N LYS A 549 -9.77 27.88 2.56
CA LYS A 549 -10.50 28.05 1.29
C LYS A 549 -11.99 28.29 1.51
N VAL A 550 -12.61 27.58 2.46
CA VAL A 550 -14.01 27.81 2.86
C VAL A 550 -14.17 29.21 3.44
N PHE A 551 -13.28 29.59 4.37
CA PHE A 551 -13.23 30.95 4.91
C PHE A 551 -13.12 32.00 3.80
N GLU A 552 -12.13 31.89 2.91
CA GLU A 552 -11.95 32.80 1.77
C GLU A 552 -13.18 32.83 0.84
N SER A 553 -13.86 31.70 0.62
CA SER A 553 -15.09 31.64 -0.18
C SER A 553 -16.23 32.42 0.48
N VAL A 554 -16.44 32.25 1.78
CA VAL A 554 -17.46 32.98 2.55
C VAL A 554 -17.16 34.49 2.52
N ILE A 555 -15.89 34.87 2.68
CA ILE A 555 -15.47 36.27 2.58
C ILE A 555 -15.69 36.84 1.18
N LYS A 556 -15.47 36.05 0.12
CA LYS A 556 -15.66 36.48 -1.28
C LYS A 556 -17.13 36.60 -1.70
N GLN A 557 -18.05 35.90 -1.03
CA GLN A 557 -19.48 35.94 -1.35
C GLN A 557 -20.16 37.26 -0.96
N GLY A 558 -19.55 38.03 -0.06
CA GLY A 558 -19.98 39.38 0.29
C GLY A 558 -19.46 39.77 1.66
N VAL A 559 -18.62 40.81 1.72
CA VAL A 559 -18.20 41.38 3.00
C VAL A 559 -19.11 42.55 3.33
N PHE A 560 -19.82 42.41 4.44
CA PHE A 560 -20.58 43.49 5.02
C PHE A 560 -19.82 44.06 6.21
N CYS A 561 -19.94 45.36 6.44
CA CYS A 561 -19.37 46.01 7.61
C CYS A 561 -20.35 47.00 8.22
N PHE A 562 -20.20 47.28 9.51
CA PHE A 562 -20.94 48.37 10.14
C PHE A 562 -20.35 49.73 9.77
N ASP A 563 -21.21 50.68 9.41
CA ASP A 563 -20.83 52.07 9.23
C ASP A 563 -20.70 52.84 10.57
N LEU A 564 -20.39 54.13 10.50
CA LEU A 564 -20.26 55.01 11.68
C LEU A 564 -21.58 55.24 12.43
N ASN A 565 -22.72 54.79 11.89
CA ASN A 565 -24.03 54.83 12.53
C ASN A 565 -24.48 53.43 13.01
N GLY A 566 -23.70 52.39 12.71
CA GLY A 566 -24.01 50.99 13.04
C GLY A 566 -24.99 50.33 12.08
N GLU A 567 -25.18 50.86 10.88
CA GLU A 567 -25.95 50.22 9.81
C GLU A 567 -25.06 49.28 9.00
N VAL A 568 -25.66 48.18 8.52
CA VAL A 568 -24.97 47.17 7.72
C VAL A 568 -24.80 47.71 6.30
N GLN A 569 -23.56 47.91 5.87
CA GLN A 569 -23.23 48.34 4.52
C GLN A 569 -22.48 47.24 3.76
N GLU A 570 -22.89 47.01 2.52
CA GLU A 570 -22.18 46.15 1.59
C GLU A 570 -20.90 46.83 1.11
N ILE A 571 -19.77 46.14 1.21
CA ILE A 571 -18.55 46.54 0.51
C ILE A 571 -18.65 45.98 -0.91
N LYS A 572 -18.96 46.84 -1.89
CA LYS A 572 -19.17 46.43 -3.29
C LYS A 572 -18.01 45.56 -3.81
N ALA A 573 -18.38 44.39 -4.33
CA ALA A 573 -17.46 43.47 -5.00
C ALA A 573 -16.78 44.16 -6.18
N GLY A 574 -15.45 44.35 -6.10
CA GLY A 574 -14.66 45.01 -7.15
C GLY A 574 -13.29 45.51 -6.71
N GLU A 575 -13.05 45.71 -5.41
CA GLU A 575 -11.69 45.81 -4.86
C GLU A 575 -11.30 44.44 -4.32
N ASP A 576 -10.30 43.78 -4.92
CA ASP A 576 -9.70 42.57 -4.36
C ASP A 576 -9.32 42.86 -2.90
N ILE A 577 -9.99 42.22 -1.95
CA ILE A 577 -9.60 42.29 -0.54
C ILE A 577 -8.14 41.82 -0.49
N PRO A 578 -7.19 42.69 -0.08
CA PRO A 578 -5.79 42.35 -0.12
C PRO A 578 -5.51 41.03 0.61
N THR A 579 -4.68 40.17 0.02
CA THR A 579 -4.39 38.82 0.56
C THR A 579 -3.87 38.87 2.00
N ASP A 580 -3.14 39.94 2.36
CA ASP A 580 -2.65 40.21 3.70
C ASP A 580 -3.78 40.46 4.73
N ILE A 581 -4.92 41.00 4.30
CA ILE A 581 -6.10 41.18 5.14
C ILE A 581 -6.83 39.84 5.34
N LEU A 582 -6.97 39.04 4.28
CA LEU A 582 -7.52 37.69 4.39
C LEU A 582 -6.68 36.81 5.32
N ASP A 583 -5.35 36.91 5.22
CA ASP A 583 -4.40 36.22 6.10
C ASP A 583 -4.59 36.65 7.57
N ALA A 584 -4.70 37.95 7.82
CA ALA A 584 -4.89 38.48 9.17
C ALA A 584 -6.25 38.07 9.77
N LEU A 585 -7.34 38.13 9.00
CA LEU A 585 -8.67 37.73 9.46
C LEU A 585 -8.74 36.23 9.75
N TRP A 586 -8.09 35.41 8.92
CA TRP A 586 -7.98 33.97 9.14
C TRP A 586 -7.17 33.65 10.42
N GLN A 587 -6.06 34.35 10.64
CA GLN A 587 -5.25 34.22 11.87
C GLN A 587 -6.04 34.63 13.12
N ASP A 588 -6.74 35.77 13.07
CA ASP A 588 -7.55 36.25 14.17
C ASP A 588 -8.67 35.27 14.52
N HIS A 589 -9.37 34.71 13.51
CA HIS A 589 -10.39 33.69 13.71
C HIS A 589 -9.83 32.42 14.36
N LYS A 590 -8.67 31.94 13.88
CA LYS A 590 -8.07 30.70 14.38
C LYS A 590 -7.53 30.82 15.81
N LEU A 591 -6.98 31.97 16.18
CA LEU A 591 -6.25 32.14 17.44
C LEU A 591 -7.07 32.79 18.54
N ASN A 592 -8.02 33.67 18.18
CA ASN A 592 -8.62 34.62 19.13
C ASN A 592 -10.15 34.61 19.15
N ALA A 593 -10.82 33.86 18.26
CA ALA A 593 -12.28 33.87 18.17
C ALA A 593 -12.94 33.43 19.48
N MET A 594 -13.73 34.31 20.08
CA MET A 594 -14.56 34.03 21.25
C MET A 594 -16.02 34.40 20.98
N ASP A 595 -16.92 33.45 21.14
CA ASP A 595 -18.34 33.67 20.93
C ASP A 595 -18.95 34.57 22.02
N ASN A 596 -19.86 35.46 21.63
CA ASN A 596 -20.58 36.37 22.52
C ASN A 596 -22.05 36.54 22.06
N PRO A 597 -22.92 37.22 22.84
CA PRO A 597 -24.35 37.35 22.53
C PRO A 597 -24.69 38.03 21.20
N TYR A 598 -23.77 38.76 20.58
CA TYR A 598 -23.99 39.50 19.34
C TYR A 598 -23.18 38.95 18.14
N GLY A 599 -22.28 37.99 18.37
CA GLY A 599 -21.43 37.41 17.32
C GLY A 599 -20.14 36.84 17.91
N THR A 600 -19.07 36.83 17.12
CA THR A 600 -17.73 36.39 17.51
C THR A 600 -16.79 37.58 17.71
N CYS A 601 -16.08 37.62 18.84
CA CYS A 601 -15.00 38.57 19.11
C CYS A 601 -13.68 38.03 18.55
N HIS A 602 -12.95 38.87 17.83
CA HIS A 602 -11.65 38.52 17.24
C HIS A 602 -10.50 39.40 17.79
N ALA A 603 -10.65 39.95 18.99
CA ALA A 603 -9.61 40.77 19.62
C ALA A 603 -8.40 39.92 20.04
N ARG A 604 -7.16 40.43 19.92
CA ARG A 604 -5.93 39.66 20.21
C ARG A 604 -5.84 39.17 21.67
N LEU A 605 -5.13 38.06 21.89
CA LEU A 605 -4.79 37.43 23.19
C LEU A 605 -4.33 38.37 24.34
N ASN A 606 -3.84 39.58 24.06
CA ASN A 606 -3.41 40.57 25.07
C ASN A 606 -4.38 41.76 25.23
N GLY A 607 -5.57 41.73 24.62
CA GLY A 607 -6.55 42.81 24.71
C GLY A 607 -7.52 42.62 25.87
N ASN A 608 -7.35 43.37 26.96
CA ASN A 608 -8.38 43.47 28.00
C ASN A 608 -9.51 44.37 27.51
N CYS A 609 -10.51 43.79 26.84
CA CYS A 609 -11.76 44.51 26.59
C CYS A 609 -12.44 44.81 27.94
N PRO A 610 -12.70 46.08 28.29
CA PRO A 610 -13.33 46.44 29.57
C PRO A 610 -14.79 45.97 29.68
N HIS A 611 -15.36 45.44 28.60
CA HIS A 611 -16.74 45.00 28.51
C HIS A 611 -16.89 43.47 28.42
N MET A 612 -15.82 42.69 28.62
CA MET A 612 -15.83 41.25 28.40
C MET A 612 -16.89 40.48 29.22
N GLU A 613 -17.18 40.93 30.45
CA GLU A 613 -18.19 40.32 31.33
C GLU A 613 -19.64 40.52 30.84
N ALA A 614 -19.91 41.63 30.15
CA ALA A 614 -21.23 41.99 29.66
C ALA A 614 -21.10 42.79 28.34
N PRO A 615 -20.77 42.12 27.22
CA PRO A 615 -20.22 42.78 26.03
C PRO A 615 -21.31 43.49 25.21
N PRO A 616 -21.37 44.84 25.18
CA PRO A 616 -22.33 45.56 24.36
C PRO A 616 -21.74 45.75 22.95
N CYS A 617 -21.36 44.65 22.28
CA CYS A 617 -20.52 44.70 21.08
C CYS A 617 -21.13 45.49 19.91
N LEU A 618 -22.44 45.72 19.88
CA LEU A 618 -23.10 46.56 18.86
C LEU A 618 -23.10 48.06 19.20
N THR A 619 -22.69 48.43 20.41
CA THR A 619 -22.73 49.82 20.92
C THR A 619 -21.50 50.20 21.75
N CYS A 620 -20.46 49.37 21.83
CA CYS A 620 -19.29 49.61 22.68
C CYS A 620 -18.25 50.57 22.10
N GLY A 621 -18.38 50.98 20.84
CA GLY A 621 -17.46 51.92 20.20
C GLY A 621 -17.80 53.37 20.48
N ASP A 622 -16.86 54.28 20.22
CA ASP A 622 -17.10 55.74 20.27
C ASP A 622 -18.39 56.10 19.53
N ASN A 623 -19.23 56.95 20.14
CA ASN A 623 -20.56 57.32 19.65
C ASN A 623 -21.58 56.16 19.51
N GLN A 624 -21.53 55.13 20.37
CA GLN A 624 -22.51 54.01 20.40
C GLN A 624 -22.50 53.14 19.12
N THR A 625 -21.32 53.01 18.52
CA THR A 625 -21.12 52.24 17.29
C THR A 625 -20.71 50.78 17.58
N PRO A 626 -20.90 49.86 16.62
CA PRO A 626 -20.43 48.50 16.73
C PRO A 626 -18.90 48.40 16.93
N CYS A 627 -18.49 47.37 17.66
CA CYS A 627 -17.10 47.06 17.95
C CYS A 627 -16.33 46.81 16.66
N LYS A 628 -15.11 47.35 16.58
CA LYS A 628 -14.18 47.06 15.48
C LYS A 628 -13.83 45.56 15.40
N ASP A 629 -13.79 44.88 16.55
CA ASP A 629 -13.31 43.51 16.65
C ASP A 629 -14.43 42.44 16.56
N LEU A 630 -15.70 42.86 16.46
CA LEU A 630 -16.86 41.98 16.28
C LEU A 630 -16.91 41.45 14.84
N ALA A 631 -17.34 40.20 14.71
CA ALA A 631 -17.80 39.64 13.44
C ALA A 631 -19.05 38.79 13.68
N VAL A 632 -20.00 38.81 12.76
CA VAL A 632 -21.30 38.15 12.87
C VAL A 632 -21.50 37.24 11.67
N GLY A 633 -21.91 35.99 11.90
CA GLY A 633 -22.05 34.95 10.87
C GLY A 633 -20.96 33.90 10.90
N PHE A 634 -20.06 33.93 11.90
CA PHE A 634 -19.03 32.90 12.10
C PHE A 634 -19.46 31.78 13.05
N SER A 635 -20.49 32.01 13.87
CA SER A 635 -21.07 30.99 14.74
C SER A 635 -22.35 30.45 14.10
N GLU A 636 -22.54 29.13 14.16
CA GLU A 636 -23.79 28.47 13.72
C GLU A 636 -25.01 29.00 14.50
N LEU A 637 -24.78 29.50 15.71
CA LEU A 637 -25.80 30.06 16.60
C LEU A 637 -26.17 31.52 16.28
N ASP A 638 -25.43 32.22 15.41
CA ASP A 638 -25.66 33.65 15.20
C ASP A 638 -27.07 33.93 14.68
N LYS A 639 -27.63 33.07 13.81
CA LYS A 639 -29.02 33.22 13.35
C LYS A 639 -30.03 33.14 14.51
N GLU A 640 -29.85 32.16 15.40
CA GLU A 640 -30.72 31.95 16.57
C GLU A 640 -30.61 33.11 17.57
N LYS A 641 -29.40 33.64 17.78
CA LYS A 641 -29.16 34.82 18.64
C LYS A 641 -29.95 36.03 18.15
N TYR A 642 -29.88 36.33 16.85
CA TYR A 642 -30.58 37.50 16.29
C TYR A 642 -32.09 37.29 16.22
N GLU A 643 -32.58 36.08 15.99
CA GLU A 643 -34.01 35.76 16.14
C GLU A 643 -34.51 36.04 17.56
N LEU A 644 -33.73 35.65 18.57
CA LEU A 644 -34.05 35.92 19.98
C LEU A 644 -34.01 37.42 20.31
N HIS A 645 -33.00 38.15 19.83
CA HIS A 645 -32.90 39.62 20.01
C HIS A 645 -34.10 40.35 19.41
N ILE A 646 -34.51 39.97 18.19
CA ILE A 646 -35.71 40.51 17.53
C ILE A 646 -36.95 40.24 18.38
N LYS A 647 -37.18 38.98 18.77
CA LYS A 647 -38.36 38.57 19.54
C LYS A 647 -38.48 39.30 20.87
N THR A 648 -37.37 39.46 21.59
CA THR A 648 -37.34 40.13 22.89
C THR A 648 -37.50 41.65 22.76
N THR A 649 -36.95 42.26 21.70
CA THR A 649 -37.04 43.71 21.46
C THR A 649 -38.44 44.12 21.01
N VAL A 650 -39.11 43.33 20.17
CA VAL A 650 -40.53 43.56 19.80
C VAL A 650 -41.41 43.61 21.05
N LYS A 651 -41.26 42.62 21.94
CA LYS A 651 -42.01 42.59 23.20
C LYS A 651 -41.69 43.78 24.11
N ALA A 652 -40.43 44.23 24.14
CA ALA A 652 -40.02 45.39 24.91
C ALA A 652 -40.65 46.70 24.38
N ILE A 653 -40.78 46.86 23.06
CA ILE A 653 -41.44 48.02 22.42
C ILE A 653 -42.93 48.04 22.80
N GLU A 654 -43.63 46.90 22.70
CA GLU A 654 -45.04 46.80 23.06
C GLU A 654 -45.29 47.23 24.50
N ILE A 655 -44.48 46.74 25.45
CA ILE A 655 -44.58 47.08 26.87
C ILE A 655 -44.23 48.55 27.12
N ALA A 656 -43.22 49.10 26.42
CA ALA A 656 -42.82 50.49 26.56
C ALA A 656 -43.94 51.44 26.12
N LYS A 657 -44.58 51.16 24.97
CA LYS A 657 -45.74 51.92 24.47
C LYS A 657 -46.94 51.82 25.41
N GLN A 658 -47.26 50.62 25.91
CA GLN A 658 -48.34 50.42 26.90
C GLN A 658 -48.12 51.21 28.19
N ARG A 659 -46.86 51.47 28.56
CA ARG A 659 -46.49 52.23 29.79
C ARG A 659 -46.20 53.71 29.52
N GLY A 660 -46.46 54.22 28.31
CA GLY A 660 -46.25 55.61 27.93
C GLY A 660 -44.78 56.06 27.92
N ARG A 661 -43.83 55.13 27.74
CA ARG A 661 -42.38 55.43 27.65
C ARG A 661 -41.92 55.45 26.20
N GLU A 662 -42.35 56.49 25.48
CA GLU A 662 -42.06 56.68 24.06
C GLU A 662 -40.56 56.81 23.76
N ASP A 663 -39.79 57.40 24.67
CA ASP A 663 -38.33 57.53 24.56
C ASP A 663 -37.59 56.18 24.52
N ILE A 664 -38.09 55.19 25.26
CA ILE A 664 -37.57 53.82 25.27
C ILE A 664 -38.07 53.03 24.06
N ALA A 665 -39.32 53.26 23.66
CA ALA A 665 -39.88 52.64 22.45
C ALA A 665 -39.08 53.05 21.21
N GLU A 666 -38.78 54.34 21.04
CA GLU A 666 -38.01 54.85 19.89
C GLU A 666 -36.58 54.26 19.83
N LYS A 667 -35.89 54.15 20.98
CA LYS A 667 -34.57 53.52 21.06
C LYS A 667 -34.60 52.04 20.70
N ASN A 668 -35.62 51.32 21.16
CA ASN A 668 -35.77 49.90 20.83
C ASN A 668 -36.20 49.67 19.38
N GLU A 669 -36.97 50.59 18.77
CA GLU A 669 -37.29 50.54 17.33
C GLU A 669 -36.03 50.65 16.47
N LYS A 670 -35.08 51.53 16.84
CA LYS A 670 -33.76 51.62 16.18
C LYS A 670 -32.96 50.32 16.31
N ASN A 671 -32.93 49.71 17.50
CA ASN A 671 -32.27 48.42 17.71
C ASN A 671 -32.95 47.28 16.93
N LEU A 672 -34.28 47.27 16.87
CA LEU A 672 -35.06 46.28 16.12
C LEU A 672 -34.73 46.33 14.63
N GLN A 673 -34.67 47.53 14.04
CA GLN A 673 -34.25 47.72 12.65
C GLN A 673 -32.84 47.16 12.42
N ARG A 674 -31.90 47.48 13.32
CA ARG A 674 -30.53 46.95 13.26
C ARG A 674 -30.50 45.43 13.33
N TYR A 675 -31.24 44.81 14.25
CA TYR A 675 -31.29 43.35 14.37
C TYR A 675 -31.93 42.68 13.15
N GLN A 676 -32.97 43.28 12.57
CA GLN A 676 -33.60 42.80 11.34
C GLN A 676 -32.66 42.88 10.15
N ASN A 677 -31.91 43.98 10.01
CA ASN A 677 -30.90 44.13 8.96
C ASN A 677 -29.82 43.05 9.07
N ILE A 678 -29.28 42.85 10.28
CA ILE A 678 -28.28 41.80 10.53
C ILE A 678 -28.85 40.41 10.22
N PHE A 679 -30.07 40.09 10.70
CA PHE A 679 -30.69 38.80 10.46
C PHE A 679 -30.93 38.51 8.98
N ASN A 680 -31.40 39.50 8.21
CA ASN A 680 -31.62 39.35 6.77
C ASN A 680 -30.30 39.07 6.03
N THR A 681 -29.24 39.81 6.33
CA THR A 681 -27.90 39.57 5.77
C THR A 681 -27.37 38.17 6.10
N LEU A 682 -27.62 37.68 7.33
CA LEU A 682 -27.25 36.31 7.72
C LEU A 682 -28.07 35.24 7.00
N GLN A 683 -29.34 35.50 6.65
CA GLN A 683 -30.17 34.55 5.89
C GLN A 683 -29.64 34.34 4.46
N GLU A 684 -29.05 35.38 3.87
CA GLU A 684 -28.38 35.33 2.57
C GLU A 684 -27.01 34.60 2.61
N GLY A 685 -26.54 34.20 3.80
CA GLY A 685 -25.27 33.48 3.98
C GLY A 685 -24.05 34.39 4.11
N ASN A 686 -24.26 35.70 4.29
CA ASN A 686 -23.21 36.69 4.34
C ASN A 686 -22.64 36.89 5.76
N VAL A 687 -21.39 37.36 5.83
CA VAL A 687 -20.71 37.67 7.10
C VAL A 687 -20.59 39.19 7.26
N ILE A 688 -20.91 39.67 8.46
CA ILE A 688 -20.80 41.09 8.82
C ILE A 688 -19.61 41.28 9.74
N PHE A 689 -18.61 42.01 9.29
CA PHE A 689 -17.52 42.46 10.13
C PHE A 689 -17.90 43.72 10.90
N GLY A 690 -17.11 44.03 11.92
CA GLY A 690 -17.13 45.30 12.64
C GLY A 690 -16.90 46.51 11.73
N ARG A 691 -16.23 47.53 12.26
CA ARG A 691 -15.98 48.77 11.50
C ARG A 691 -15.17 48.53 10.22
N GLN A 692 -15.53 49.27 9.16
CA GLN A 692 -14.91 49.21 7.83
C GLN A 692 -13.37 49.33 7.83
N GLU A 693 -12.78 50.10 8.75
CA GLU A 693 -11.33 50.25 8.86
C GLU A 693 -10.60 48.93 9.07
N ARG A 694 -11.24 47.94 9.70
CA ARG A 694 -10.67 46.59 9.86
C ARG A 694 -10.41 45.92 8.51
N MET A 695 -11.29 46.14 7.53
CA MET A 695 -11.15 45.64 6.16
C MET A 695 -10.17 46.45 5.30
N LYS A 696 -9.62 47.56 5.83
CA LYS A 696 -8.62 48.42 5.16
C LYS A 696 -7.24 48.39 5.83
N ARG A 697 -7.05 47.59 6.89
CA ARG A 697 -5.78 47.52 7.66
C ARG A 697 -4.70 46.75 6.90
N LYS A 698 -3.60 47.41 6.53
CA LYS A 698 -2.38 46.74 6.05
C LYS A 698 -1.60 46.09 7.19
N LEU A 699 -1.06 44.89 6.96
CA LEU A 699 -0.18 44.19 7.90
C LEU A 699 1.05 45.07 8.24
N GLY A 700 1.21 45.43 9.51
CA GLY A 700 2.39 46.18 10.02
C GLY A 700 2.19 47.68 10.27
N VAL A 701 1.02 48.25 9.98
CA VAL A 701 0.74 49.66 10.28
C VAL A 701 0.00 49.76 11.63
N LYS A 702 0.63 50.40 12.63
CA LYS A 702 -0.09 50.91 13.80
C LYS A 702 -0.87 52.14 13.33
N ASN A 703 -2.18 52.03 13.23
CA ASN A 703 -3.03 53.20 13.27
C ASN A 703 -3.50 53.32 14.72
N ASP A 704 -3.14 54.46 15.32
CA ASP A 704 -3.50 54.84 16.68
C ASP A 704 -5.01 54.87 16.92
#